data_AF-A0A1D8N993-F1
#
_entry.id   AF-A0A1D8N993-F1
#
_cell.length_a   1.000
_cell.length_b   1.000
_cell.length_c   1.000
_cell.angle_alpha   90.00
_cell.angle_beta   90.00
_cell.angle_gamma   90.00
#
_symmetry.space_group_name_H-M   'P 1'
#
loop_
_entity.id
_entity.type
_entity.pdbx_description
1 polymer ?
#
loop_
_entity_poly.entity_id
_entity_poly.type
_entity_poly.pdbx_seq_one_letter_code
_entity_poly.pdbx_strand_id
1 'polypeptide(L)'
;MEQLMAEVSKQTSSLGDKMDRISGQHQKAIASHFLINCYLSFVKKSSCLELERMWKDGPSGQRKCATYVRQLLILSSKIDTVEACRRAQSDIEKFAEKIEKDLLDVFDQAYRNADMLMMKDSADVLTDFNGGTNVIMAFVNQHDFFIAQDKVVAANSEPDEAVLKELADPNNSDPQFDHVTEELCSEVVSVVNTETEIIKRVFKEPVVVLQVFLQRVFAQRIQQRIELFLSSAEAMSTLAYVRSLHLAYNVVSSLVKKLKDFFSSENLDTHDSLAALLDQNFADIFIPHIDKNRYFESEKKSLSELISAALWKFAEFHEKKSSHKEGGLLGRITHSLDNEDNKGIGNFMRNFRDRNERHSTPDSPVPLEPEDGEIKIDVVQMCLKCLAESIQRVLELAHQNEINDCVVSLHDLLIESVGKSYIETGLDDAIVSRDMKTISFVHLKTIRRVLTAIRLMSVVINSVIVPLTDSHGQGRRYIVMQTNNFFTKCEEKINSILQVTLDIVSARVTVLLSKQKKRDFLPKEDTPTHQPTSTCLELISFLTEVHDAGAIFLIEQTLKQFLFHVGIEFRDALLEHLKKFTVSVAGGSILSMDMANYTKMVNSWGISELSEAFVIVNDLAGIFAAELAMVNSLVKEGPLSKTKPFILKEYLSKRSDYQGGTVNKMFAATNKIQALGMM
;
A
#
# COMPACT_ATOMS: atom_id res chain seq x y z
N MET A 1 16.54 90.81 -11.75
CA MET A 1 17.27 90.11 -10.67
C MET A 1 17.22 88.61 -10.83
N GLU A 2 16.06 87.99 -11.07
CA GLU A 2 15.93 86.53 -11.25
C GLU A 2 16.74 85.96 -12.44
N GLN A 3 16.78 86.65 -13.60
CA GLN A 3 17.60 86.20 -14.75
C GLN A 3 19.11 86.23 -14.47
N LEU A 4 19.60 87.24 -13.74
CA LEU A 4 21.02 87.34 -13.35
C LEU A 4 21.39 86.26 -12.31
N MET A 5 20.48 85.93 -11.39
CA MET A 5 20.69 84.82 -10.45
C MET A 5 20.72 83.46 -11.16
N ALA A 6 19.89 83.25 -12.19
CA ALA A 6 19.90 82.03 -12.99
C ALA A 6 21.20 81.87 -13.82
N GLU A 7 21.70 82.95 -14.41
CA GLU A 7 22.96 82.97 -15.17
C GLU A 7 24.17 82.68 -14.25
N VAL A 8 24.21 83.31 -13.07
CA VAL A 8 25.24 83.04 -12.06
C VAL A 8 25.16 81.60 -11.56
N SER A 9 23.97 81.09 -11.23
CA SER A 9 23.80 79.69 -10.82
C SER A 9 24.28 78.69 -11.88
N LYS A 10 24.05 78.99 -13.17
CA LYS A 10 24.52 78.15 -14.28
C LYS A 10 26.05 78.20 -14.43
N GLN A 11 26.67 79.37 -14.28
CA GLN A 11 28.12 79.49 -14.31
C GLN A 11 28.79 78.87 -13.08
N THR A 12 28.21 79.01 -11.89
CA THR A 12 28.69 78.37 -10.65
C THR A 12 28.56 76.85 -10.72
N SER A 13 27.44 76.32 -11.26
CA SER A 13 27.30 74.88 -11.54
C SER A 13 28.35 74.39 -12.53
N SER A 14 28.59 75.13 -13.62
CA SER A 14 29.60 74.75 -14.62
C SER A 14 31.02 74.79 -14.07
N LEU A 15 31.31 75.74 -13.17
CA LEU A 15 32.59 75.81 -12.46
C LEU A 15 32.74 74.65 -11.47
N GLY A 16 31.66 74.31 -10.75
CA GLY A 16 31.58 73.12 -9.89
C GLY A 16 31.90 71.84 -10.67
N ASP A 17 31.25 71.62 -11.81
CA ASP A 17 31.49 70.45 -12.67
C ASP A 17 32.94 70.36 -13.17
N LYS A 18 33.54 71.51 -13.53
CA LYS A 18 34.95 71.57 -13.96
C LYS A 18 35.90 71.31 -12.79
N MET A 19 35.59 71.84 -11.61
CA MET A 19 36.39 71.65 -10.40
C MET A 19 36.33 70.20 -9.93
N ASP A 20 35.17 69.55 -9.98
CA ASP A 20 35.00 68.13 -9.69
C ASP A 20 35.75 67.25 -10.69
N ARG A 21 35.73 67.60 -11.99
CA ARG A 21 36.53 66.90 -13.00
C ARG A 21 38.04 67.03 -12.74
N ILE A 22 38.53 68.23 -12.45
CA ILE A 22 39.96 68.48 -12.17
C ILE A 22 40.37 67.79 -10.86
N SER A 23 39.56 67.89 -9.81
CA SER A 23 39.77 67.21 -8.53
C SER A 23 39.84 65.70 -8.70
N GLY A 24 38.89 65.11 -9.46
CA GLY A 24 38.89 63.68 -9.77
C GLY A 24 40.10 63.25 -10.61
N GLN A 25 40.54 64.07 -11.58
CA GLN A 25 41.77 63.80 -12.33
C GLN A 25 43.02 63.88 -11.45
N HIS A 26 43.08 64.84 -10.53
CA HIS A 26 44.19 64.99 -9.59
C HIS A 26 44.28 63.81 -8.61
N GLN A 27 43.14 63.36 -8.05
CA GLN A 27 43.10 62.17 -7.21
C GLN A 27 43.53 60.90 -7.96
N LYS A 28 43.10 60.73 -9.22
CA LYS A 28 43.56 59.62 -10.08
C LYS A 28 45.05 59.68 -10.37
N ALA A 29 45.61 60.87 -10.58
CA ALA A 29 47.05 61.04 -10.81
C ALA A 29 47.87 60.69 -9.55
N ILE A 30 47.43 61.15 -8.37
CA ILE A 30 48.06 60.81 -7.09
C ILE A 30 48.01 59.29 -6.84
N ALA A 31 46.85 58.67 -7.01
CA ALA A 31 46.68 57.23 -6.84
C ALA A 31 47.55 56.43 -7.82
N SER A 32 47.58 56.81 -9.09
CA SER A 32 48.43 56.18 -10.12
C SER A 32 49.92 56.32 -9.78
N HIS A 33 50.36 57.50 -9.35
CA HIS A 33 51.75 57.73 -8.95
C HIS A 33 52.14 56.85 -7.75
N PHE A 34 51.25 56.73 -6.76
CA PHE A 34 51.45 55.85 -5.61
C PHE A 34 51.53 54.37 -6.01
N LEU A 35 50.62 53.91 -6.89
CA LEU A 35 50.63 52.54 -7.43
C LEU A 35 51.92 52.22 -8.19
N ILE A 36 52.40 53.14 -9.04
CA ILE A 36 53.64 52.96 -9.79
C ILE A 36 54.84 52.87 -8.84
N ASN A 37 54.89 53.72 -7.81
CA ASN A 37 55.97 53.68 -6.82
C ASN A 37 55.94 52.40 -5.98
N CYS A 38 54.76 51.92 -5.62
CA CYS A 38 54.59 50.63 -4.94
C CYS A 38 55.08 49.48 -5.83
N TYR A 39 54.66 49.44 -7.11
CA TYR A 39 55.08 48.41 -8.06
C TYR A 39 56.61 48.43 -8.28
N LEU A 40 57.20 49.62 -8.47
CA LEU A 40 58.65 49.79 -8.60
C LEU A 40 59.40 49.37 -7.32
N SER A 41 58.79 49.54 -6.15
CA SER A 41 59.37 49.09 -4.88
C SER A 41 59.40 47.57 -4.77
N PHE A 42 58.33 46.87 -5.20
CA PHE A 42 58.33 45.42 -5.30
C PHE A 42 59.34 44.90 -6.34
N VAL A 43 59.49 45.57 -7.49
CA VAL A 43 60.49 45.20 -8.51
C VAL A 43 61.94 45.36 -8.01
N LYS A 44 62.22 46.36 -7.16
CA LYS A 44 63.58 46.70 -6.72
C LYS A 44 63.98 46.11 -5.37
N LYS A 45 63.04 45.93 -4.44
CA LYS A 45 63.30 45.59 -3.03
C LYS A 45 62.48 44.39 -2.52
N SER A 46 61.68 43.75 -3.38
CA SER A 46 60.75 42.66 -3.03
C SER A 46 59.74 42.98 -1.91
N SER A 47 59.60 44.25 -1.52
CA SER A 47 58.71 44.69 -0.44
C SER A 47 58.35 46.16 -0.59
N CYS A 48 57.19 46.56 -0.05
CA CYS A 48 56.73 47.95 -0.01
C CYS A 48 56.45 48.38 1.43
N LEU A 49 57.39 49.12 2.01
CA LEU A 49 57.29 49.65 3.39
C LEU A 49 56.13 50.64 3.57
N GLU A 50 55.73 51.34 2.51
CA GLU A 50 54.60 52.29 2.55
C GLU A 50 53.26 51.55 2.72
N LEU A 51 53.07 50.41 2.06
CA LEU A 51 51.89 49.57 2.23
C LEU A 51 51.86 48.92 3.62
N GLU A 52 52.99 48.45 4.12
CA GLU A 52 53.10 47.91 5.49
C GLU A 52 52.84 48.96 6.57
N ARG A 53 53.24 50.22 6.33
CA ARG A 53 52.96 51.33 7.25
C ARG A 53 51.47 51.68 7.23
N MET A 54 50.85 51.74 6.05
CA MET A 54 49.41 51.94 5.91
C MET A 54 48.60 50.82 6.56
N TRP A 55 49.10 49.59 6.50
CA TRP A 55 48.49 48.44 7.17
C TRP A 55 48.43 48.60 8.69
N LYS A 56 49.46 49.22 9.29
CA LYS A 56 49.57 49.46 10.74
C LYS A 56 48.87 50.73 11.22
N ASP A 57 48.34 51.56 10.31
CA ASP A 57 47.76 52.88 10.60
C ASP A 57 46.27 52.83 10.99
N GLY A 58 45.78 51.66 11.41
CA GLY A 58 44.41 51.42 11.85
C GLY A 58 43.40 51.11 10.73
N PRO A 59 42.08 51.02 11.05
CA PRO A 59 41.05 50.49 10.14
C PRO A 59 40.90 51.30 8.83
N SER A 60 41.03 52.63 8.91
CA SER A 60 40.98 53.48 7.71
C SER A 60 42.23 53.33 6.82
N GLY A 61 43.38 52.98 7.42
CA GLY A 61 44.61 52.67 6.70
C GLY A 61 44.54 51.32 6.00
N GLN A 62 44.00 50.31 6.69
CA GLN A 62 43.76 48.96 6.16
C GLN A 62 42.84 48.97 4.94
N ARG A 63 41.72 49.71 4.97
CA ARG A 63 40.82 49.86 3.81
C ARG A 63 41.53 50.42 2.58
N LYS A 64 42.31 51.49 2.74
CA LYS A 64 43.09 52.09 1.64
C LYS A 64 44.17 51.15 1.14
N CYS A 65 44.87 50.48 2.05
CA CYS A 65 45.88 49.47 1.73
C CYS A 65 45.27 48.34 0.87
N ALA A 66 44.15 47.77 1.29
CA ALA A 66 43.44 46.72 0.55
C ALA A 66 43.03 47.18 -0.86
N THR A 67 42.50 48.40 -1.01
CA THR A 67 42.17 48.96 -2.33
C THR A 67 43.40 49.09 -3.23
N TYR A 68 44.53 49.61 -2.70
CA TYR A 68 45.76 49.74 -3.47
C TYR A 68 46.38 48.39 -3.83
N VAL A 69 46.38 47.41 -2.92
CA VAL A 69 46.88 46.05 -3.19
C VAL A 69 46.03 45.35 -4.25
N ARG A 70 44.71 45.49 -4.21
CA ARG A 70 43.82 44.98 -5.28
C ARG A 70 44.14 45.61 -6.64
N GLN A 71 44.32 46.92 -6.67
CA GLN A 71 44.69 47.62 -7.90
C GLN A 71 46.09 47.22 -8.39
N LEU A 72 47.03 46.96 -7.48
CA LEU A 72 48.36 46.44 -7.77
C LEU A 72 48.31 45.04 -8.39
N LEU A 73 47.47 44.14 -7.88
CA LEU A 73 47.26 42.79 -8.44
C LEU A 73 46.72 42.84 -9.88
N ILE A 74 45.76 43.75 -10.14
CA ILE A 74 45.22 43.96 -11.49
C ILE A 74 46.28 44.55 -12.43
N LEU A 75 47.15 45.42 -11.90
CA LEU A 75 48.19 46.06 -12.68
C LEU A 75 49.36 45.11 -12.97
N SER A 76 49.78 44.30 -11.98
CA SER A 76 50.85 43.32 -12.14
C SER A 76 50.50 42.22 -13.14
N SER A 77 49.26 41.71 -13.10
CA SER A 77 48.78 40.70 -14.05
C SER A 77 48.71 41.18 -15.51
N LYS A 78 48.68 42.50 -15.74
CA LYS A 78 48.69 43.09 -17.10
C LYS A 78 50.09 43.35 -17.66
N ILE A 79 51.16 43.27 -16.85
CA ILE A 79 52.53 43.68 -17.21
C ILE A 79 53.46 42.45 -17.41
N ASP A 80 52.89 41.27 -17.70
CA ASP A 80 53.56 39.94 -17.74
C ASP A 80 54.55 39.72 -18.92
N THR A 81 55.35 40.73 -19.30
CA THR A 81 56.28 40.66 -20.44
C THR A 81 57.75 40.52 -20.06
N VAL A 82 58.12 40.65 -18.76
CA VAL A 82 59.52 40.63 -18.28
C VAL A 82 59.69 39.76 -17.03
N GLU A 83 60.75 38.96 -16.95
CA GLU A 83 60.99 38.00 -15.85
C GLU A 83 61.15 38.64 -14.45
N ALA A 84 61.66 39.88 -14.39
CA ALA A 84 61.65 40.69 -13.16
C ALA A 84 60.23 41.13 -12.74
N CYS A 85 59.31 41.28 -13.70
CA CYS A 85 57.90 41.57 -13.43
C CYS A 85 57.15 40.34 -12.89
N ARG A 86 57.52 39.12 -13.31
CA ARG A 86 56.98 37.87 -12.72
C ARG A 86 57.38 37.68 -11.25
N ARG A 87 58.62 38.00 -10.88
CA ARG A 87 59.05 37.98 -9.48
C ARG A 87 58.29 39.00 -8.64
N ALA A 88 58.15 40.23 -9.14
CA ALA A 88 57.37 41.27 -8.46
C ALA A 88 55.89 40.88 -8.33
N GLN A 89 55.31 40.23 -9.34
CA GLN A 89 53.95 39.70 -9.27
C GLN A 89 53.80 38.64 -8.16
N SER A 90 54.71 37.65 -8.10
CA SER A 90 54.68 36.62 -7.05
C SER A 90 54.85 37.23 -5.65
N ASP A 91 55.69 38.25 -5.50
CA ASP A 91 55.88 38.94 -4.22
C ASP A 91 54.64 39.77 -3.82
N ILE A 92 53.94 40.37 -4.79
CA ILE A 92 52.66 41.08 -4.57
C ILE A 92 51.54 40.09 -4.20
N GLU A 93 51.48 38.92 -4.85
CA GLU A 93 50.53 37.85 -4.53
C GLU A 93 50.74 37.33 -3.11
N LYS A 94 51.99 37.04 -2.71
CA LYS A 94 52.30 36.65 -1.32
C LYS A 94 51.93 37.71 -0.30
N PHE A 95 52.13 38.99 -0.63
CA PHE A 95 51.74 40.09 0.25
C PHE A 95 50.22 40.22 0.38
N ALA A 96 49.50 40.04 -0.73
CA ALA A 96 48.04 39.99 -0.76
C ALA A 96 47.48 38.82 0.07
N GLU A 97 48.02 37.61 -0.10
CA GLU A 97 47.66 36.43 0.69
C GLU A 97 47.91 36.65 2.19
N LYS A 98 49.03 37.30 2.55
CA LYS A 98 49.33 37.63 3.94
C LYS A 98 48.31 38.59 4.54
N ILE A 99 47.98 39.68 3.84
CA ILE A 99 46.98 40.65 4.29
C ILE A 99 45.61 39.98 4.46
N GLU A 100 45.24 39.15 3.50
CA GLU A 100 43.98 38.42 3.54
C GLU A 100 43.91 37.47 4.73
N LYS A 101 44.98 36.71 4.98
CA LYS A 101 45.06 35.83 6.15
C LYS A 101 44.96 36.62 7.45
N ASP A 102 45.72 37.71 7.58
CA ASP A 102 45.68 38.57 8.78
C ASP A 102 44.26 39.14 9.01
N LEU A 103 43.54 39.53 7.94
CA LEU A 103 42.15 40.00 8.04
C LEU A 103 41.16 38.91 8.42
N LEU A 104 41.35 37.69 7.88
CA LEU A 104 40.52 36.54 8.23
C LEU A 104 40.72 36.14 9.70
N ASP A 105 41.95 36.19 10.20
CA ASP A 105 42.27 35.92 11.61
C ASP A 105 41.62 36.99 12.53
N VAL A 106 41.65 38.27 12.13
CA VAL A 106 40.95 39.35 12.86
C VAL A 106 39.43 39.14 12.83
N PHE A 107 38.87 38.74 11.70
CA PHE A 107 37.44 38.46 11.57
C PHE A 107 37.02 37.29 12.48
N ASP A 108 37.77 36.18 12.47
CA ASP A 108 37.48 35.03 13.31
C ASP A 108 37.57 35.38 14.81
N GLN A 109 38.61 36.12 15.21
CA GLN A 109 38.73 36.54 16.61
C GLN A 109 37.61 37.50 17.03
N ALA A 110 37.16 38.38 16.13
CA ALA A 110 36.00 39.23 16.39
C ALA A 110 34.71 38.41 16.51
N TYR A 111 34.54 37.37 15.69
CA TYR A 111 33.41 36.44 15.77
C TYR A 111 33.38 35.69 17.11
N ARG A 112 34.51 35.12 17.54
CA ARG A 112 34.64 34.43 18.84
C ARG A 112 34.36 35.32 20.04
N ASN A 113 34.68 36.61 19.94
CA ASN A 113 34.46 37.61 20.99
C ASN A 113 33.07 38.28 20.91
N ALA A 114 32.21 37.89 19.95
CA ALA A 114 30.92 38.52 19.67
C ALA A 114 30.99 40.03 19.38
N ASP A 115 32.10 40.52 18.81
CA ASP A 115 32.28 41.93 18.43
C ASP A 115 31.77 42.18 17.00
N MET A 116 30.48 42.52 16.90
CA MET A 116 29.81 42.76 15.62
C MET A 116 30.38 43.94 14.82
N LEU A 117 30.95 44.95 15.49
CA LEU A 117 31.47 46.14 14.80
C LEU A 117 32.79 45.80 14.09
N MET A 118 33.70 45.13 14.80
CA MET A 118 34.97 44.69 14.23
C MET A 118 34.78 43.62 13.15
N MET A 119 33.80 42.72 13.31
CA MET A 119 33.41 41.77 12.26
C MET A 119 32.94 42.49 11.00
N LYS A 120 32.07 43.50 11.14
CA LYS A 120 31.56 44.27 10.00
C LYS A 120 32.69 45.01 9.29
N ASP A 121 33.55 45.70 10.03
CA ASP A 121 34.65 46.44 9.44
C ASP A 121 35.62 45.53 8.68
N SER A 122 35.91 44.34 9.24
CA SER A 122 36.77 43.34 8.61
C SER A 122 36.12 42.71 7.37
N ALA A 123 34.83 42.37 7.45
CA ALA A 123 34.06 41.85 6.32
C ALA A 123 33.97 42.88 5.20
N ASP A 124 33.71 44.15 5.50
CA ASP A 124 33.68 45.24 4.51
C ASP A 124 35.02 45.38 3.77
N VAL A 125 36.15 45.35 4.52
CA VAL A 125 37.50 45.41 3.93
C VAL A 125 37.77 44.20 3.04
N LEU A 126 37.42 43.00 3.49
CA LEU A 126 37.60 41.76 2.74
C LEU A 126 36.73 41.72 1.48
N THR A 127 35.47 42.13 1.56
CA THR A 127 34.58 42.24 0.40
C THR A 127 35.13 43.22 -0.64
N ASP A 128 35.63 44.38 -0.20
CA ASP A 128 36.24 45.36 -1.09
C ASP A 128 37.58 44.88 -1.69
N PHE A 129 38.25 43.91 -1.04
CA PHE A 129 39.51 43.32 -1.46
C PHE A 129 39.34 42.20 -2.50
N ASN A 130 38.59 41.14 -2.18
CA ASN A 130 38.51 39.90 -2.99
C ASN A 130 37.08 39.53 -3.43
N GLY A 131 36.08 40.37 -3.14
CA GLY A 131 34.67 40.06 -3.42
C GLY A 131 33.97 39.28 -2.31
N GLY A 132 34.62 39.03 -1.17
CA GLY A 132 34.00 38.53 0.05
C GLY A 132 33.88 37.00 0.14
N THR A 133 34.22 36.25 -0.91
CA THR A 133 34.06 34.79 -0.93
C THR A 133 34.82 34.10 0.21
N ASN A 134 36.07 34.50 0.46
CA ASN A 134 36.90 33.84 1.46
C ASN A 134 36.47 34.18 2.89
N VAL A 135 35.93 35.37 3.16
CA VAL A 135 35.36 35.71 4.48
C VAL A 135 34.05 34.96 4.73
N ILE A 136 33.22 34.78 3.70
CA ILE A 136 32.00 33.97 3.78
C ILE A 136 32.38 32.51 4.07
N MET A 137 33.33 31.96 3.31
CA MET A 137 33.80 30.58 3.53
C MET A 137 34.44 30.41 4.91
N ALA A 138 35.22 31.38 5.39
CA ALA A 138 35.80 31.34 6.73
C ALA A 138 34.71 31.38 7.82
N PHE A 139 33.74 32.31 7.71
CA PHE A 139 32.58 32.38 8.60
C PHE A 139 31.85 31.04 8.68
N VAL A 140 31.51 30.44 7.54
CA VAL A 140 30.79 29.16 7.50
C VAL A 140 31.67 28.00 7.98
N ASN A 141 32.96 27.96 7.61
CA ASN A 141 33.90 26.91 8.04
C ASN A 141 34.13 26.91 9.54
N GLN A 142 34.24 28.10 10.14
CA GLN A 142 34.59 28.29 11.55
C GLN A 142 33.39 28.31 12.50
N HIS A 143 32.18 28.21 11.96
CA HIS A 143 30.96 28.29 12.73
C HIS A 143 30.82 27.10 13.70
N ASP A 144 30.47 27.38 14.96
CA ASP A 144 30.41 26.38 16.04
C ASP A 144 29.45 25.24 15.75
N PHE A 145 28.36 25.53 15.02
CA PHE A 145 27.40 24.53 14.57
C PHE A 145 28.02 23.37 13.74
N PHE A 146 29.15 23.58 13.07
CA PHE A 146 29.83 22.53 12.28
C PHE A 146 31.08 21.95 12.96
N ILE A 147 31.76 22.72 13.82
CA ILE A 147 33.04 22.32 14.43
C ILE A 147 32.84 21.65 15.79
N ALA A 148 31.85 22.09 16.58
CA ALA A 148 31.72 21.64 17.96
C ALA A 148 31.56 20.12 18.02
N GLN A 149 32.57 19.45 18.58
CA GLN A 149 32.68 17.99 18.56
C GLN A 149 31.48 17.30 19.19
N ASP A 150 30.91 17.87 20.25
CA ASP A 150 29.69 17.35 20.89
C ASP A 150 28.49 17.36 19.94
N LYS A 151 28.33 18.41 19.14
CA LYS A 151 27.24 18.52 18.16
C LYS A 151 27.48 17.64 16.93
N VAL A 152 28.73 17.35 16.59
CA VAL A 152 29.08 16.43 15.50
C VAL A 152 28.90 14.97 15.92
N VAL A 153 29.31 14.63 17.15
CA VAL A 153 29.14 13.30 17.74
C VAL A 153 27.67 12.96 17.95
N ALA A 154 26.85 13.91 18.42
CA ALA A 154 25.41 13.69 18.58
C ALA A 154 24.68 13.46 17.25
N ALA A 155 25.07 14.15 16.17
CA ALA A 155 24.47 13.92 14.84
C ALA A 155 24.90 12.57 14.22
N ASN A 156 26.09 12.09 14.57
CA ASN A 156 26.67 10.84 14.07
C ASN A 156 26.40 9.64 14.98
N SER A 157 25.60 9.80 16.04
CA SER A 157 25.23 8.66 16.88
C SER A 157 24.38 7.68 16.09
N GLU A 158 24.65 6.39 16.23
CA GLU A 158 23.82 5.38 15.57
C GLU A 158 22.34 5.54 15.97
N PRO A 159 21.40 5.29 15.05
CA PRO A 159 19.98 5.28 15.37
C PRO A 159 19.66 4.30 16.49
N ASP A 160 18.68 4.63 17.33
CA ASP A 160 18.21 3.70 18.35
C ASP A 160 17.63 2.43 17.70
N GLU A 161 18.17 1.28 18.08
CA GLU A 161 17.72 -0.03 17.58
C GLU A 161 16.24 -0.28 17.92
N ALA A 162 15.73 0.27 19.02
CA ALA A 162 14.32 0.15 19.40
C ALA A 162 13.41 0.84 18.37
N VAL A 163 13.76 2.06 17.95
CA VAL A 163 13.02 2.82 16.93
C VAL A 163 13.05 2.09 15.59
N LEU A 164 14.22 1.56 15.19
CA LEU A 164 14.35 0.77 13.95
C LEU A 164 13.49 -0.50 13.98
N LYS A 165 13.34 -1.16 15.13
CA LYS A 165 12.46 -2.32 15.31
C LYS A 165 10.99 -1.94 15.22
N GLU A 166 10.59 -0.81 15.81
CA GLU A 166 9.22 -0.30 15.67
C GLU A 166 8.87 0.03 14.22
N LEU A 167 9.81 0.61 13.47
CA LEU A 167 9.67 0.88 12.04
C LEU A 167 9.59 -0.41 11.22
N ALA A 168 10.28 -1.48 11.62
CA ALA A 168 10.24 -2.78 10.96
C ALA A 168 8.99 -3.62 11.30
N ASP A 169 8.19 -3.25 12.32
CA ASP A 169 7.01 -4.02 12.73
C ASP A 169 5.79 -3.71 11.83
N PRO A 170 5.27 -4.70 11.07
CA PRO A 170 4.11 -4.50 10.20
C PRO A 170 2.81 -4.22 10.96
N ASN A 171 2.75 -4.54 12.26
CA ASN A 171 1.55 -4.30 13.07
C ASN A 171 1.49 -2.88 13.63
N ASN A 172 2.63 -2.19 13.68
CA ASN A 172 2.68 -0.80 14.07
C ASN A 172 2.16 0.08 12.93
N SER A 173 1.05 0.78 13.17
CA SER A 173 0.38 1.62 12.18
C SER A 173 0.88 3.07 12.19
N ASP A 174 1.59 3.49 13.23
CA ASP A 174 2.08 4.86 13.39
C ASP A 174 3.43 4.87 14.11
N PRO A 175 4.50 4.40 13.44
CA PRO A 175 5.82 4.36 14.04
C PRO A 175 6.38 5.77 14.21
N GLN A 176 6.97 6.04 15.37
CA GLN A 176 7.62 7.32 15.63
C GLN A 176 8.93 7.43 14.84
N PHE A 177 9.25 8.65 14.42
CA PHE A 177 10.54 8.93 13.83
C PHE A 177 11.60 9.18 14.91
N ASP A 178 12.85 9.24 14.47
CA ASP A 178 13.98 9.45 15.34
C ASP A 178 14.02 10.86 15.94
N HIS A 179 13.91 10.92 17.26
CA HIS A 179 13.93 12.16 18.04
C HIS A 179 15.18 13.00 17.78
N VAL A 180 16.34 12.36 17.60
CA VAL A 180 17.61 13.06 17.36
C VAL A 180 17.56 13.84 16.04
N THR A 181 16.94 13.28 15.01
CA THR A 181 16.77 13.96 13.72
C THR A 181 15.75 15.10 13.81
N GLU A 182 14.66 14.93 14.55
CA GLU A 182 13.67 16.00 14.78
C GLU A 182 14.26 17.17 15.60
N GLU A 183 15.06 16.86 16.62
CA GLU A 183 15.80 17.84 17.40
C GLU A 183 16.82 18.58 16.54
N LEU A 184 17.57 17.88 15.69
CA LEU A 184 18.51 18.49 14.75
C LEU A 184 17.80 19.48 13.81
N CYS A 185 16.67 19.09 13.22
CA CYS A 185 15.89 20.00 12.38
C CYS A 185 15.39 21.23 13.15
N SER A 186 14.98 21.05 14.40
CA SER A 186 14.54 22.16 15.26
C SER A 186 15.70 23.09 15.64
N GLU A 187 16.87 22.52 15.94
CA GLU A 187 18.11 23.26 16.20
C GLU A 187 18.52 24.08 14.97
N VAL A 188 18.45 23.50 13.76
CA VAL A 188 18.73 24.21 12.50
C VAL A 188 17.87 25.47 12.36
N VAL A 189 16.56 25.39 12.64
CA VAL A 189 15.69 26.59 12.58
C VAL A 189 16.18 27.65 13.56
N SER A 190 16.48 27.27 14.81
CA SER A 190 16.96 28.22 15.81
C SER A 190 18.30 28.87 15.44
N VAL A 191 19.23 28.08 14.90
CA VAL A 191 20.55 28.56 14.46
C VAL A 191 20.39 29.50 13.27
N VAL A 192 19.60 29.13 12.25
CA VAL A 192 19.37 29.98 11.08
C VAL A 192 18.73 31.31 11.50
N ASN A 193 17.78 31.32 12.43
CA ASN A 193 17.17 32.56 12.92
C ASN A 193 18.21 33.48 13.57
N THR A 194 19.05 32.93 14.45
CA THR A 194 20.09 33.69 15.17
C THR A 194 21.15 34.23 14.21
N GLU A 195 21.66 33.38 13.32
CA GLU A 195 22.72 33.75 12.38
C GLU A 195 22.22 34.72 11.32
N THR A 196 20.94 34.67 10.96
CA THR A 196 20.34 35.65 10.04
C THR A 196 20.45 37.08 10.59
N GLU A 197 20.25 37.28 11.89
CA GLU A 197 20.41 38.60 12.51
C GLU A 197 21.86 39.10 12.46
N ILE A 198 22.82 38.21 12.69
CA ILE A 198 24.25 38.52 12.64
C ILE A 198 24.66 38.85 11.20
N ILE A 199 24.27 38.01 10.25
CA ILE A 199 24.60 38.17 8.83
C ILE A 199 24.07 39.50 8.29
N LYS A 200 22.83 39.89 8.63
CA LYS A 200 22.25 41.19 8.26
C LYS A 200 23.05 42.39 8.75
N ARG A 201 23.73 42.27 9.90
CA ARG A 201 24.49 43.36 10.52
C ARG A 201 25.92 43.46 10.00
N VAL A 202 26.53 42.31 9.67
CA VAL A 202 27.96 42.18 9.36
C VAL A 202 28.25 42.28 7.86
N PHE A 203 27.42 41.71 6.99
CA PHE A 203 27.73 41.58 5.57
C PHE A 203 26.92 42.53 4.67
N LYS A 204 27.54 43.01 3.59
CA LYS A 204 26.87 43.85 2.56
C LYS A 204 25.81 43.08 1.76
N GLU A 205 26.05 41.80 1.50
CA GLU A 205 25.18 40.92 0.70
C GLU A 205 24.71 39.71 1.54
N PRO A 206 23.70 39.87 2.42
CA PRO A 206 23.32 38.84 3.39
C PRO A 206 22.78 37.56 2.74
N VAL A 207 22.11 37.68 1.59
CA VAL A 207 21.51 36.54 0.88
C VAL A 207 22.58 35.55 0.40
N VAL A 208 23.70 36.04 -0.14
CA VAL A 208 24.79 35.18 -0.63
C VAL A 208 25.42 34.40 0.52
N VAL A 209 25.60 35.04 1.68
CA VAL A 209 26.13 34.37 2.87
C VAL A 209 25.17 33.28 3.37
N LEU A 210 23.87 33.59 3.43
CA LEU A 210 22.83 32.64 3.81
C LEU A 210 22.77 31.45 2.85
N GLN A 211 22.97 31.65 1.54
CA GLN A 211 23.01 30.56 0.57
C GLN A 211 24.13 29.58 0.86
N VAL A 212 25.36 30.07 1.04
CA VAL A 212 26.53 29.22 1.35
C VAL A 212 26.36 28.53 2.70
N PHE A 213 25.81 29.24 3.69
CA PHE A 213 25.53 28.67 5.01
C PHE A 213 24.50 27.54 4.94
N LEU A 214 23.34 27.77 4.31
CA LEU A 214 22.27 26.78 4.17
C LEU A 214 22.72 25.56 3.35
N GLN A 215 23.43 25.75 2.24
CA GLN A 215 24.01 24.65 1.47
C GLN A 215 24.85 23.73 2.36
N ARG A 216 25.68 24.30 3.23
CA ARG A 216 26.49 23.50 4.15
C ARG A 216 25.67 22.85 5.26
N VAL A 217 24.69 23.54 5.83
CA VAL A 217 23.78 22.94 6.83
C VAL A 217 23.10 21.70 6.26
N PHE A 218 22.55 21.80 5.06
CA PHE A 218 21.88 20.68 4.40
C PHE A 218 22.87 19.56 4.05
N ALA A 219 23.98 19.87 3.40
CA ALA A 219 24.94 18.86 2.95
C ALA A 219 25.71 18.17 4.09
N GLN A 220 26.10 18.91 5.13
CA GLN A 220 26.97 18.36 6.19
C GLN A 220 26.18 17.84 7.40
N ARG A 221 25.03 18.43 7.74
CA ARG A 221 24.31 18.05 8.97
C ARG A 221 23.09 17.22 8.68
N ILE A 222 22.21 17.71 7.81
CA ILE A 222 20.92 17.06 7.53
C ILE A 222 21.16 15.81 6.67
N GLN A 223 21.85 15.94 5.55
CA GLN A 223 22.11 14.84 4.63
C GLN A 223 22.89 13.70 5.30
N GLN A 224 23.97 14.00 6.03
CA GLN A 224 24.76 12.97 6.73
C GLN A 224 23.92 12.20 7.75
N ARG A 225 23.05 12.90 8.51
CA ARG A 225 22.13 12.25 9.47
C ARG A 225 21.15 11.31 8.77
N ILE A 226 20.54 11.78 7.67
CA ILE A 226 19.56 11.00 6.91
C ILE A 226 20.22 9.78 6.26
N GLU A 227 21.39 9.94 5.64
CA GLU A 227 22.13 8.83 5.03
C GLU A 227 22.52 7.76 6.06
N LEU A 228 22.98 8.17 7.24
CA LEU A 228 23.26 7.26 8.35
C LEU A 228 22.01 6.48 8.79
N PHE A 229 20.89 7.20 8.97
CA PHE A 229 19.64 6.61 9.42
C PHE A 229 19.06 5.65 8.39
N LEU A 230 19.00 6.05 7.12
CA LEU A 230 18.49 5.22 6.02
C LEU A 230 19.34 3.97 5.81
N SER A 231 20.67 4.08 5.90
CA SER A 231 21.56 2.92 5.78
C SER A 231 21.34 1.90 6.90
N SER A 232 21.10 2.39 8.13
CA SER A 232 20.80 1.54 9.29
C SER A 232 19.42 0.90 9.18
N ALA A 233 18.43 1.64 8.68
CA ALA A 233 17.08 1.13 8.44
C ALA A 233 17.05 0.07 7.33
N GLU A 234 17.79 0.26 6.24
CA GLU A 234 17.93 -0.71 5.15
C GLU A 234 18.59 -2.02 5.61
N ALA A 235 19.57 -1.93 6.53
CA ALA A 235 20.18 -3.10 7.15
C ALA A 235 19.20 -3.89 8.04
N MET A 236 18.18 -3.23 8.61
CA MET A 236 17.16 -3.87 9.45
C MET A 236 16.10 -4.58 8.60
N SER A 237 15.41 -3.85 7.72
CA SER A 237 14.43 -4.42 6.80
C SER A 237 14.05 -3.45 5.69
N THR A 238 13.54 -3.98 4.57
CA THR A 238 12.99 -3.15 3.48
C THR A 238 11.82 -2.27 3.96
N LEU A 239 10.99 -2.75 4.90
CA LEU A 239 9.90 -1.96 5.50
C LEU A 239 10.42 -0.79 6.33
N ALA A 240 11.41 -1.04 7.20
CA ALA A 240 12.03 0.02 7.98
C ALA A 240 12.61 1.10 7.07
N TYR A 241 13.29 0.72 5.98
CA TYR A 241 13.82 1.68 5.01
C TYR A 241 12.74 2.57 4.38
N VAL A 242 11.66 1.99 3.82
CA VAL A 242 10.63 2.80 3.12
C VAL A 242 9.85 3.70 4.07
N ARG A 243 9.56 3.24 5.30
CA ARG A 243 8.97 4.09 6.35
C ARG A 243 9.91 5.20 6.80
N SER A 244 11.18 4.88 7.01
CA SER A 244 12.21 5.86 7.39
C SER A 244 12.38 6.94 6.33
N LEU A 245 12.39 6.55 5.05
CA LEU A 245 12.48 7.49 3.93
C LEU A 245 11.28 8.43 3.90
N HIS A 246 10.07 7.89 4.09
CA HIS A 246 8.83 8.68 4.14
C HIS A 246 8.81 9.69 5.30
N LEU A 247 9.16 9.23 6.51
CA LEU A 247 9.21 10.09 7.69
C LEU A 247 10.30 11.17 7.55
N ALA A 248 11.50 10.80 7.09
CA ALA A 248 12.58 11.75 6.83
C ALA A 248 12.17 12.81 5.79
N TYR A 249 11.52 12.40 4.70
CA TYR A 249 11.00 13.31 3.68
C TYR A 249 10.05 14.35 4.28
N ASN A 250 9.12 13.92 5.13
CA ASN A 250 8.15 14.80 5.76
C ASN A 250 8.77 15.75 6.79
N VAL A 251 9.71 15.27 7.61
CA VAL A 251 10.43 16.08 8.60
C VAL A 251 11.25 17.19 7.91
N VAL A 252 12.02 16.84 6.88
CA VAL A 252 12.84 17.82 6.15
C VAL A 252 11.96 18.76 5.31
N SER A 253 10.86 18.27 4.73
CA SER A 253 9.89 19.12 4.02
C SER A 253 9.28 20.17 4.97
N SER A 254 8.93 19.77 6.20
CA SER A 254 8.49 20.70 7.24
C SER A 254 9.57 21.71 7.62
N LEU A 255 10.84 21.30 7.71
CA LEU A 255 11.96 22.20 7.96
C LEU A 255 12.10 23.25 6.84
N VAL A 256 12.12 22.81 5.58
CA VAL A 256 12.21 23.69 4.40
C VAL A 256 11.07 24.69 4.40
N LYS A 257 9.84 24.24 4.67
CA LYS A 257 8.67 25.13 4.78
C LYS A 257 8.84 26.19 5.86
N LYS A 258 9.25 25.80 7.08
CA LYS A 258 9.50 26.72 8.19
C LYS A 258 10.55 27.78 7.83
N LEU A 259 11.63 27.38 7.15
CA LEU A 259 12.68 28.31 6.72
C LEU A 259 12.20 29.27 5.62
N LYS A 260 11.42 28.79 4.65
CA LYS A 260 10.79 29.65 3.62
C LYS A 260 9.88 30.69 4.26
N ASP A 261 8.99 30.25 5.15
CA ASP A 261 8.06 31.14 5.85
C ASP A 261 8.83 32.22 6.66
N PHE A 262 9.93 31.83 7.31
CA PHE A 262 10.82 32.75 8.02
C PHE A 262 11.46 33.78 7.08
N PHE A 263 12.07 33.36 5.98
CA PHE A 263 12.74 34.29 5.05
C PHE A 263 11.76 35.23 4.33
N SER A 264 10.54 34.77 4.05
CA SER A 264 9.47 35.62 3.55
C SER A 264 9.05 36.67 4.59
N SER A 265 8.94 36.29 5.87
CA SER A 265 8.58 37.23 6.94
C SER A 265 9.63 38.34 7.16
N GLU A 266 10.90 38.00 6.97
CA GLU A 266 12.04 38.89 7.16
C GLU A 266 12.37 39.75 5.92
N ASN A 267 11.58 39.64 4.84
CA ASN A 267 11.78 40.29 3.53
C ASN A 267 13.21 40.10 2.97
N LEU A 268 13.81 38.94 3.21
CA LEU A 268 15.17 38.62 2.77
C LEU A 268 15.22 38.03 1.36
N ASP A 269 14.11 37.41 0.92
CA ASP A 269 14.07 36.64 -0.32
C ASP A 269 13.26 37.31 -1.42
N THR A 270 13.63 38.54 -1.78
CA THR A 270 12.90 39.36 -2.78
C THR A 270 12.89 38.77 -4.20
N HIS A 271 13.74 37.76 -4.46
CA HIS A 271 13.91 37.12 -5.76
C HIS A 271 13.70 35.59 -5.72
N ASP A 272 13.09 35.05 -4.65
CA ASP A 272 12.88 33.61 -4.43
C ASP A 272 14.16 32.75 -4.54
N SER A 273 15.31 33.38 -4.36
CA SER A 273 16.62 32.77 -4.49
C SER A 273 16.95 31.82 -3.34
N LEU A 274 16.51 32.15 -2.11
CA LEU A 274 16.67 31.27 -0.94
C LEU A 274 15.63 30.16 -0.97
N ALA A 275 14.40 30.45 -1.41
CA ALA A 275 13.36 29.45 -1.60
C ALA A 275 13.78 28.39 -2.62
N ALA A 276 14.31 28.81 -3.78
CA ALA A 276 14.83 27.91 -4.81
C ALA A 276 16.02 27.09 -4.32
N LEU A 277 16.92 27.70 -3.53
CA LEU A 277 18.05 26.99 -2.92
C LEU A 277 17.60 25.91 -1.93
N LEU A 278 16.60 26.21 -1.09
CA LEU A 278 16.05 25.24 -0.15
C LEU A 278 15.38 24.07 -0.88
N ASP A 279 14.67 24.34 -1.98
CA ASP A 279 14.11 23.28 -2.84
C ASP A 279 15.20 22.44 -3.50
N GLN A 280 16.28 23.06 -3.96
CA GLN A 280 17.42 22.34 -4.51
C GLN A 280 18.10 21.46 -3.45
N ASN A 281 18.40 22.00 -2.27
CA ASN A 281 19.02 21.23 -1.18
C ASN A 281 18.12 20.07 -0.72
N PHE A 282 16.80 20.28 -0.69
CA PHE A 282 15.84 19.21 -0.42
C PHE A 282 15.90 18.12 -1.49
N ALA A 283 15.89 18.53 -2.77
CA ALA A 283 15.96 17.61 -3.89
C ALA A 283 17.28 16.81 -3.90
N ASP A 284 18.42 17.46 -3.60
CA ASP A 284 19.73 16.82 -3.57
C ASP A 284 19.80 15.67 -2.53
N ILE A 285 19.06 15.78 -1.42
CA ILE A 285 18.97 14.73 -0.40
C ILE A 285 18.13 13.54 -0.90
N PHE A 286 16.98 13.79 -1.54
CA PHE A 286 15.98 12.73 -1.79
C PHE A 286 15.95 12.18 -3.21
N ILE A 287 16.40 12.92 -4.24
CA ILE A 287 16.50 12.44 -5.62
C ILE A 287 17.27 11.10 -5.71
N PRO A 288 18.41 10.89 -5.02
CA PRO A 288 19.14 9.61 -5.08
C PRO A 288 18.34 8.39 -4.61
N HIS A 289 17.30 8.61 -3.79
CA HIS A 289 16.43 7.58 -3.21
C HIS A 289 15.11 7.42 -3.97
N ILE A 290 14.56 8.52 -4.51
CA ILE A 290 13.24 8.57 -5.14
C ILE A 290 13.29 8.34 -6.65
N ASP A 291 14.30 8.88 -7.33
CA ASP A 291 14.35 8.93 -8.80
C ASP A 291 14.49 7.53 -9.45
N LYS A 292 14.07 7.43 -10.72
CA LYS A 292 14.21 6.24 -11.60
C LYS A 292 13.56 4.96 -11.06
N ASN A 293 12.34 5.03 -10.52
CA ASN A 293 11.61 3.87 -9.97
C ASN A 293 12.28 3.14 -8.79
N ARG A 294 13.42 3.63 -8.28
CA ARG A 294 14.16 2.95 -7.21
C ARG A 294 13.35 2.85 -5.92
N TYR A 295 12.68 3.94 -5.57
CA TYR A 295 11.77 3.98 -4.44
C TYR A 295 10.62 2.98 -4.61
N PHE A 296 9.91 3.05 -5.75
CA PHE A 296 8.75 2.18 -5.96
C PHE A 296 9.10 0.69 -6.00
N GLU A 297 10.25 0.31 -6.56
CA GLU A 297 10.73 -1.07 -6.51
C GLU A 297 11.03 -1.52 -5.07
N SER A 298 11.55 -0.63 -4.23
CA SER A 298 11.78 -0.91 -2.81
C SER A 298 10.47 -1.06 -2.04
N GLU A 299 9.47 -0.20 -2.34
CA GLU A 299 8.13 -0.26 -1.77
C GLU A 299 7.40 -1.55 -2.17
N LYS A 300 7.42 -1.89 -3.46
CA LYS A 300 6.85 -3.14 -3.98
C LYS A 300 7.54 -4.36 -3.38
N LYS A 301 8.87 -4.32 -3.24
CA LYS A 301 9.65 -5.38 -2.58
C LYS A 301 9.24 -5.54 -1.12
N SER A 302 9.13 -4.44 -0.37
CA SER A 302 8.69 -4.44 1.03
C SER A 302 7.31 -5.08 1.17
N LEU A 303 6.31 -4.61 0.42
CA LEU A 303 4.95 -5.16 0.47
C LEU A 303 4.92 -6.65 0.09
N SER A 304 5.70 -7.04 -0.91
CA SER A 304 5.82 -8.45 -1.32
C SER A 304 6.41 -9.31 -0.20
N GLU A 305 7.45 -8.85 0.49
CA GLU A 305 8.06 -9.56 1.62
C GLU A 305 7.08 -9.70 2.79
N LEU A 306 6.33 -8.65 3.12
CA LEU A 306 5.31 -8.67 4.18
C LEU A 306 4.18 -9.66 3.90
N ILE A 307 3.64 -9.63 2.68
CA ILE A 307 2.60 -10.57 2.27
C ILE A 307 3.17 -12.00 2.26
N SER A 308 4.42 -12.18 1.80
CA SER A 308 5.08 -13.50 1.81
C SER A 308 5.23 -14.06 3.21
N ALA A 309 5.71 -13.26 4.15
CA ALA A 309 5.85 -13.67 5.56
C ALA A 309 4.49 -14.03 6.17
N ALA A 310 3.44 -13.26 5.87
CA ALA A 310 2.10 -13.51 6.37
C ALA A 310 1.46 -14.79 5.79
N LEU A 311 1.77 -15.14 4.54
CA LEU A 311 1.21 -16.29 3.83
C LEU A 311 2.08 -17.56 3.91
N TRP A 312 3.30 -17.48 4.45
CA TRP A 312 4.29 -18.55 4.38
C TRP A 312 3.80 -19.91 4.91
N LYS A 313 3.19 -19.94 6.11
CA LYS A 313 2.68 -21.19 6.71
C LYS A 313 1.62 -21.87 5.83
N PHE A 314 0.74 -21.07 5.23
CA PHE A 314 -0.30 -21.57 4.33
C PHE A 314 0.30 -22.12 3.04
N ALA A 315 1.24 -21.38 2.44
CA ALA A 315 1.92 -21.80 1.23
C ALA A 315 2.66 -23.13 1.44
N GLU A 316 3.42 -23.26 2.54
CA GLU A 316 4.15 -24.48 2.86
C GLU A 316 3.23 -25.69 3.11
N PHE A 317 2.07 -25.46 3.75
CA PHE A 317 1.07 -26.50 3.99
C PHE A 317 0.51 -27.07 2.68
N HIS A 318 0.10 -26.22 1.75
CA HIS A 318 -0.51 -26.65 0.49
C HIS A 318 0.52 -27.22 -0.51
N GLU A 319 1.77 -26.76 -0.47
CA GLU A 319 2.85 -27.36 -1.26
C GLU A 319 3.15 -28.80 -0.82
N LYS A 320 3.29 -29.06 0.49
CA LYS A 320 3.50 -30.43 1.01
C LYS A 320 2.33 -31.34 0.64
N LYS A 321 1.10 -30.83 0.69
CA LYS A 321 -0.11 -31.56 0.29
C LYS A 321 -0.16 -31.86 -1.22
N SER A 322 0.31 -30.93 -2.06
CA SER A 322 0.41 -31.13 -3.51
C SER A 322 1.47 -32.17 -3.87
N SER A 323 2.67 -32.09 -3.29
CA SER A 323 3.76 -33.05 -3.52
C SER A 323 3.38 -34.48 -3.11
N HIS A 324 2.58 -34.66 -2.06
CA HIS A 324 2.07 -35.98 -1.67
C HIS A 324 1.05 -36.56 -2.67
N LYS A 325 0.39 -35.73 -3.49
CA LYS A 325 -0.58 -36.17 -4.52
C LYS A 325 0.10 -36.53 -5.86
N GLU A 326 1.31 -36.06 -6.14
CA GLU A 326 2.08 -36.40 -7.36
C GLU A 326 2.41 -37.90 -7.48
N GLY A 327 2.37 -38.66 -6.38
CA GLY A 327 2.55 -40.12 -6.38
C GLY A 327 1.35 -40.95 -6.87
N GLY A 328 0.18 -40.34 -7.06
CA GLY A 328 -1.06 -41.03 -7.44
C GLY A 328 -1.42 -40.91 -8.93
N LEU A 329 -1.89 -42.01 -9.54
CA LEU A 329 -2.36 -42.07 -10.94
C LEU A 329 -3.41 -41.01 -11.32
N LEU A 330 -4.16 -40.46 -10.35
CA LEU A 330 -5.14 -39.38 -10.54
C LEU A 330 -4.50 -38.00 -10.73
N GLY A 331 -3.32 -37.73 -10.15
CA GLY A 331 -2.65 -36.43 -10.26
C GLY A 331 -2.12 -36.14 -11.67
N ARG A 332 -1.83 -37.18 -12.46
CA ARG A 332 -1.41 -37.04 -13.87
C ARG A 332 -2.53 -36.66 -14.82
N ILE A 333 -3.78 -36.99 -14.48
CA ILE A 333 -4.94 -36.73 -15.35
C ILE A 333 -5.47 -35.31 -15.10
N THR A 334 -5.39 -34.79 -13.87
CA THR A 334 -5.75 -33.40 -13.55
C THR A 334 -4.80 -32.38 -14.19
N HIS A 335 -3.51 -32.71 -14.34
CA HIS A 335 -2.55 -31.86 -15.04
C HIS A 335 -2.80 -31.71 -16.55
N SER A 336 -3.59 -32.61 -17.17
CA SER A 336 -3.97 -32.47 -18.58
C SER A 336 -5.11 -31.46 -18.79
N LEU A 337 -5.67 -30.91 -17.71
CA LEU A 337 -6.66 -29.84 -17.71
C LEU A 337 -6.12 -28.52 -17.12
N ASP A 338 -4.82 -28.45 -16.79
CA ASP A 338 -4.22 -27.22 -16.26
C ASP A 338 -4.03 -26.17 -17.36
N ASN A 339 -4.84 -25.11 -17.27
CA ASN A 339 -4.62 -23.86 -17.98
C ASN A 339 -3.25 -23.25 -17.62
N GLU A 340 -2.64 -22.52 -18.56
CA GLU A 340 -1.37 -21.81 -18.36
C GLU A 340 -1.36 -20.88 -17.12
N ASP A 341 -2.53 -20.43 -16.65
CA ASP A 341 -2.73 -19.61 -15.44
C ASP A 341 -2.16 -20.24 -14.15
N ASN A 342 -2.16 -21.58 -14.01
CA ASN A 342 -1.76 -22.26 -12.76
C ASN A 342 -0.23 -22.38 -12.58
N LYS A 343 0.54 -22.22 -13.65
CA LYS A 343 2.03 -22.18 -13.58
C LYS A 343 2.53 -20.94 -12.86
N GLY A 344 1.80 -19.83 -12.94
CA GLY A 344 2.11 -18.57 -12.26
C GLY A 344 2.12 -18.71 -10.74
N ILE A 345 1.08 -19.36 -10.19
CA ILE A 345 0.90 -19.59 -8.75
C ILE A 345 2.01 -20.49 -8.18
N GLY A 346 2.36 -21.57 -8.89
CA GLY A 346 3.48 -22.45 -8.51
C GLY A 346 4.85 -21.76 -8.58
N ASN A 347 5.10 -20.94 -9.60
CA ASN A 347 6.32 -20.13 -9.68
C ASN A 347 6.36 -19.03 -8.61
N PHE A 348 5.22 -18.43 -8.28
CA PHE A 348 5.10 -17.42 -7.26
C PHE A 348 5.37 -18.01 -5.88
N MET A 349 4.72 -19.11 -5.50
CA MET A 349 5.00 -19.82 -4.24
C MET A 349 6.44 -20.35 -4.15
N ARG A 350 7.03 -20.79 -5.27
CA ARG A 350 8.45 -21.18 -5.33
C ARG A 350 9.40 -19.99 -5.18
N ASN A 351 9.10 -18.85 -5.82
CA ASN A 351 9.85 -17.60 -5.65
C ASN A 351 9.70 -17.01 -4.23
N PHE A 352 8.56 -17.25 -3.55
CA PHE A 352 8.34 -16.90 -2.14
C PHE A 352 9.31 -17.67 -1.23
N ARG A 353 9.55 -18.95 -1.52
CA ARG A 353 10.48 -19.79 -0.78
C ARG A 353 11.94 -19.39 -1.00
N ASP A 354 12.36 -19.18 -2.25
CA ASP A 354 13.74 -18.77 -2.58
C ASP A 354 14.12 -17.42 -1.95
N ARG A 355 13.14 -16.56 -1.66
CA ARG A 355 13.33 -15.31 -0.90
C ARG A 355 13.39 -15.52 0.62
N ASN A 356 12.54 -16.37 1.20
CA ASN A 356 12.54 -16.63 2.64
C ASN A 356 13.64 -17.59 3.12
N GLU A 357 14.13 -18.53 2.29
CA GLU A 357 15.28 -19.38 2.61
C GLU A 357 16.59 -18.57 2.81
N ARG A 358 16.64 -17.32 2.34
CA ARG A 358 17.79 -16.42 2.55
C ARG A 358 17.78 -15.71 3.90
N HIS A 359 16.64 -15.64 4.58
CA HIS A 359 16.50 -14.97 5.89
C HIS A 359 16.22 -15.93 7.04
N SER A 360 16.11 -17.22 6.78
CA SER A 360 16.00 -18.22 7.82
C SER A 360 16.66 -19.51 7.35
N THR A 361 17.73 -19.91 8.02
CA THR A 361 18.06 -21.32 8.19
C THR A 361 17.38 -21.80 9.47
N PRO A 362 16.17 -22.39 9.45
CA PRO A 362 15.70 -23.11 10.61
C PRO A 362 16.28 -24.52 10.54
N ASP A 363 17.28 -24.78 11.37
CA ASP A 363 17.51 -26.13 11.90
C ASP A 363 16.19 -26.60 12.52
N SER A 364 15.54 -27.57 11.87
CA SER A 364 14.22 -28.19 12.15
C SER A 364 13.04 -27.62 11.37
N PRO A 365 12.28 -28.48 10.64
CA PRO A 365 11.04 -28.06 10.00
C PRO A 365 10.02 -27.64 11.06
N VAL A 366 9.49 -26.42 10.95
CA VAL A 366 8.39 -25.94 11.79
C VAL A 366 7.23 -26.93 11.63
N PRO A 367 6.69 -27.51 12.72
CA PRO A 367 5.51 -28.37 12.64
C PRO A 367 4.35 -27.56 12.08
N LEU A 368 3.81 -27.99 10.94
CA LEU A 368 2.62 -27.37 10.34
C LEU A 368 1.37 -27.99 10.96
N GLU A 369 0.46 -27.13 11.42
CA GLU A 369 -0.82 -27.57 11.96
C GLU A 369 -1.90 -27.60 10.86
N PRO A 370 -2.96 -28.42 10.99
CA PRO A 370 -4.06 -28.42 10.03
C PRO A 370 -4.72 -27.03 9.84
N GLU A 371 -4.69 -26.19 10.87
CA GLU A 371 -5.23 -24.82 10.83
C GLU A 371 -4.41 -23.87 9.96
N ASP A 372 -3.14 -24.18 9.69
CA ASP A 372 -2.28 -23.37 8.81
C ASP A 372 -2.69 -23.47 7.34
N GLY A 373 -3.38 -24.55 6.96
CA GLY A 373 -3.99 -24.70 5.64
C GLY A 373 -5.31 -23.93 5.46
N GLU A 374 -5.85 -23.32 6.52
CA GLU A 374 -7.11 -22.59 6.44
C GLU A 374 -6.91 -21.11 6.08
N ILE A 375 -7.90 -20.54 5.37
CA ILE A 375 -7.96 -19.09 5.13
C ILE A 375 -8.27 -18.36 6.44
N LYS A 376 -7.43 -17.41 6.86
CA LYS A 376 -7.57 -16.60 8.08
C LYS A 376 -7.85 -15.15 7.68
N ILE A 377 -8.93 -14.56 8.21
CA ILE A 377 -9.36 -13.21 7.85
C ILE A 377 -8.37 -12.16 8.35
N ASP A 378 -7.75 -12.39 9.51
CA ASP A 378 -6.77 -11.47 10.10
C ASP A 378 -5.55 -11.30 9.18
N VAL A 379 -5.13 -12.37 8.49
CA VAL A 379 -4.06 -12.33 7.49
C VAL A 379 -4.46 -11.46 6.30
N VAL A 380 -5.69 -11.62 5.79
CA VAL A 380 -6.21 -10.76 4.70
C VAL A 380 -6.26 -9.30 5.14
N GLN A 381 -6.74 -9.02 6.36
CA GLN A 381 -6.77 -7.66 6.90
C GLN A 381 -5.37 -7.06 7.03
N MET A 382 -4.38 -7.84 7.49
CA MET A 382 -2.99 -7.38 7.60
C MET A 382 -2.42 -7.03 6.22
N CYS A 383 -2.60 -7.89 5.22
CA CYS A 383 -2.15 -7.61 3.84
C CYS A 383 -2.81 -6.33 3.28
N LEU A 384 -4.11 -6.14 3.52
CA LEU A 384 -4.85 -4.96 3.07
C LEU A 384 -4.42 -3.68 3.79
N LYS A 385 -4.08 -3.75 5.09
CA LYS A 385 -3.51 -2.63 5.84
C LYS A 385 -2.14 -2.24 5.30
N CYS A 386 -1.25 -3.22 5.10
CA CYS A 386 0.08 -2.98 4.54
C CYS A 386 -0.02 -2.34 3.15
N LEU A 387 -0.96 -2.81 2.30
CA LEU A 387 -1.22 -2.22 1.00
C LEU A 387 -1.68 -0.76 1.09
N ALA A 388 -2.62 -0.46 1.99
CA ALA A 388 -3.11 0.91 2.17
C ALA A 388 -1.99 1.86 2.64
N GLU A 389 -1.14 1.39 3.54
CA GLU A 389 0.03 2.12 4.03
C GLU A 389 1.06 2.37 2.91
N SER A 390 1.37 1.36 2.10
CA SER A 390 2.22 1.50 0.91
C SER A 390 1.64 2.50 -0.10
N ILE A 391 0.33 2.46 -0.35
CA ILE A 391 -0.34 3.42 -1.23
C ILE A 391 -0.18 4.85 -0.68
N GLN A 392 -0.38 5.06 0.62
CA GLN A 392 -0.20 6.39 1.23
C GLN A 392 1.21 6.93 0.97
N ARG A 393 2.25 6.12 1.21
CA ARG A 393 3.64 6.55 0.94
C ARG A 393 3.87 6.85 -0.53
N VAL A 394 3.34 6.02 -1.44
CA VAL A 394 3.43 6.24 -2.89
C VAL A 394 2.83 7.59 -3.30
N LEU A 395 1.71 8.00 -2.69
CA LEU A 395 1.09 9.29 -2.99
C LEU A 395 1.94 10.50 -2.57
N GLU A 396 2.79 10.34 -1.55
CA GLU A 396 3.65 11.42 -1.05
C GLU A 396 5.04 11.43 -1.71
N LEU A 397 5.60 10.25 -2.01
CA LEU A 397 6.98 10.11 -2.48
C LEU A 397 7.12 9.88 -4.00
N ALA A 398 6.14 9.26 -4.66
CA ALA A 398 6.26 8.97 -6.09
C ALA A 398 5.98 10.21 -6.95
N HIS A 399 6.55 10.24 -8.16
CA HIS A 399 6.22 11.28 -9.11
C HIS A 399 4.76 11.21 -9.54
N GLN A 400 4.09 12.36 -9.66
CA GLN A 400 2.67 12.44 -10.01
C GLN A 400 2.28 11.67 -11.28
N ASN A 401 3.18 11.61 -12.26
CA ASN A 401 2.95 10.90 -13.52
C ASN A 401 3.06 9.36 -13.39
N GLU A 402 3.68 8.86 -12.32
CA GLU A 402 3.94 7.43 -12.10
C GLU A 402 2.92 6.80 -11.12
N ILE A 403 2.13 7.61 -10.42
CA ILE A 403 1.16 7.14 -9.40
C ILE A 403 0.21 6.10 -10.00
N ASN A 404 -0.30 6.33 -11.22
CA ASN A 404 -1.23 5.40 -11.89
C ASN A 404 -0.60 4.01 -12.07
N ASP A 405 0.62 3.96 -12.62
CA ASP A 405 1.34 2.72 -12.87
C ASP A 405 1.73 2.02 -11.56
N CYS A 406 2.12 2.80 -10.54
CA CYS A 406 2.42 2.28 -9.21
C CYS A 406 1.19 1.60 -8.59
N VAL A 407 0.03 2.26 -8.61
CA VAL A 407 -1.23 1.75 -8.05
C VAL A 407 -1.71 0.51 -8.79
N VAL A 408 -1.57 0.47 -10.13
CA VAL A 408 -1.86 -0.74 -10.93
C VAL A 408 -0.95 -1.90 -10.53
N SER A 409 0.36 -1.65 -10.40
CA SER A 409 1.34 -2.68 -10.00
C SER A 409 1.10 -3.21 -8.58
N LEU A 410 0.67 -2.36 -7.63
CA LEU A 410 0.29 -2.77 -6.27
C LEU A 410 -1.02 -3.57 -6.26
N HIS A 411 -2.00 -3.20 -7.12
CA HIS A 411 -3.22 -3.96 -7.32
C HIS A 411 -2.93 -5.37 -7.87
N ASP A 412 -2.06 -5.49 -8.87
CA ASP A 412 -1.66 -6.78 -9.43
C ASP A 412 -0.99 -7.66 -8.38
N LEU A 413 -0.11 -7.08 -7.54
CA LEU A 413 0.50 -7.80 -6.43
C LEU A 413 -0.57 -8.32 -5.45
N LEU A 414 -1.59 -7.52 -5.12
CA LEU A 414 -2.69 -7.97 -4.26
C LEU A 414 -3.46 -9.15 -4.88
N ILE A 415 -3.83 -9.04 -6.16
CA ILE A 415 -4.59 -10.09 -6.86
C ILE A 415 -3.77 -11.38 -6.98
N GLU A 416 -2.49 -11.30 -7.32
CA GLU A 416 -1.64 -12.49 -7.47
C GLU A 416 -1.36 -13.17 -6.10
N SER A 417 -1.04 -12.37 -5.08
CA SER A 417 -0.65 -12.90 -3.77
C SER A 417 -1.86 -13.36 -2.96
N VAL A 418 -2.80 -12.45 -2.70
CA VAL A 418 -3.93 -12.72 -1.79
C VAL A 418 -5.10 -13.33 -2.56
N GLY A 419 -5.34 -12.89 -3.80
CA GLY A 419 -6.40 -13.45 -4.63
C GLY A 419 -6.09 -14.88 -5.07
N LYS A 420 -5.08 -15.06 -5.91
CA LYS A 420 -4.80 -16.38 -6.52
C LYS A 420 -4.07 -17.32 -5.56
N SER A 421 -2.95 -16.89 -5.00
CA SER A 421 -2.07 -17.79 -4.22
C SER A 421 -2.66 -18.16 -2.84
N TYR A 422 -3.59 -17.36 -2.31
CA TYR A 422 -4.23 -17.63 -1.02
C TYR A 422 -5.69 -18.03 -1.15
N ILE A 423 -6.54 -17.17 -1.71
CA ILE A 423 -7.99 -17.41 -1.79
C ILE A 423 -8.33 -18.54 -2.78
N GLU A 424 -7.84 -18.48 -4.02
CA GLU A 424 -8.14 -19.55 -5.00
C GLU A 424 -7.56 -20.90 -4.56
N THR A 425 -6.33 -20.91 -4.03
CA THR A 425 -5.71 -22.14 -3.52
C THR A 425 -6.53 -22.76 -2.38
N GLY A 426 -7.06 -21.95 -1.45
CA GLY A 426 -7.93 -22.46 -0.39
C GLY A 426 -9.28 -22.97 -0.89
N LEU A 427 -9.83 -22.37 -1.96
CA LEU A 427 -11.03 -22.88 -2.64
C LEU A 427 -10.73 -24.21 -3.35
N ASP A 428 -9.61 -24.33 -4.04
CA ASP A 428 -9.20 -25.55 -4.73
C ASP A 428 -8.99 -26.70 -3.74
N ASP A 429 -8.39 -26.43 -2.58
CA ASP A 429 -8.26 -27.44 -1.56
C ASP A 429 -9.63 -27.87 -1.00
N ALA A 430 -10.55 -26.94 -0.77
CA ALA A 430 -11.93 -27.27 -0.39
C ALA A 430 -12.67 -28.08 -1.46
N ILE A 431 -12.30 -27.92 -2.74
CA ILE A 431 -12.84 -28.74 -3.83
C ILE A 431 -12.31 -30.17 -3.76
N VAL A 432 -11.00 -30.35 -3.55
CA VAL A 432 -10.31 -31.65 -3.69
C VAL A 432 -10.28 -32.49 -2.41
N SER A 433 -10.24 -31.88 -1.22
CA SER A 433 -9.99 -32.56 0.06
C SER A 433 -11.16 -33.42 0.60
N ARG A 434 -12.10 -33.82 -0.25
CA ARG A 434 -13.37 -34.44 0.18
C ARG A 434 -13.28 -35.96 0.25
N ASP A 435 -13.47 -36.51 1.44
CA ASP A 435 -13.59 -37.95 1.67
C ASP A 435 -15.06 -38.38 1.56
N MET A 436 -15.42 -39.10 0.50
CA MET A 436 -16.78 -39.63 0.29
C MET A 436 -17.23 -40.61 1.39
N LYS A 437 -16.33 -41.03 2.28
CA LYS A 437 -16.62 -41.99 3.35
C LYS A 437 -17.17 -41.36 4.63
N THR A 438 -16.85 -40.10 4.91
CA THR A 438 -17.36 -39.37 6.08
C THR A 438 -18.06 -38.09 5.63
N ILE A 439 -19.34 -37.93 6.00
CA ILE A 439 -20.10 -36.74 5.63
C ILE A 439 -19.70 -35.64 6.60
N SER A 440 -18.88 -34.71 6.11
CA SER A 440 -18.47 -33.50 6.82
C SER A 440 -18.87 -32.29 5.99
N PHE A 441 -19.39 -31.26 6.66
CA PHE A 441 -19.74 -29.97 6.04
C PHE A 441 -18.74 -28.86 6.39
N VAL A 442 -17.60 -29.23 6.99
CA VAL A 442 -16.58 -28.27 7.45
C VAL A 442 -16.01 -27.45 6.29
N HIS A 443 -15.97 -27.99 5.06
CA HIS A 443 -15.52 -27.26 3.87
C HIS A 443 -16.39 -26.04 3.52
N LEU A 444 -17.63 -25.97 4.01
CA LEU A 444 -18.48 -24.78 3.83
C LEU A 444 -17.94 -23.56 4.62
N LYS A 445 -17.17 -23.78 5.69
CA LYS A 445 -16.48 -22.72 6.44
C LYS A 445 -15.56 -21.89 5.54
N THR A 446 -14.93 -22.53 4.55
CA THR A 446 -14.07 -21.85 3.56
C THR A 446 -14.86 -20.84 2.75
N ILE A 447 -16.09 -21.17 2.33
CA ILE A 447 -16.95 -20.26 1.56
C ILE A 447 -17.19 -18.96 2.34
N ARG A 448 -17.55 -19.04 3.62
CA ARG A 448 -17.78 -17.85 4.47
C ARG A 448 -16.57 -16.94 4.52
N ARG A 449 -15.40 -17.55 4.73
CA ARG A 449 -14.13 -16.84 4.88
C ARG A 449 -13.73 -16.17 3.57
N VAL A 450 -13.88 -16.87 2.45
CA VAL A 450 -13.62 -16.32 1.11
C VAL A 450 -14.56 -15.17 0.78
N LEU A 451 -15.87 -15.30 1.01
CA LEU A 451 -16.82 -14.21 0.75
C LEU A 451 -16.51 -12.97 1.60
N THR A 452 -16.08 -13.17 2.85
CA THR A 452 -15.63 -12.08 3.72
C THR A 452 -14.36 -11.43 3.19
N ALA A 453 -13.37 -12.23 2.76
CA ALA A 453 -12.11 -11.75 2.19
C ALA A 453 -12.35 -10.96 0.88
N ILE A 454 -13.16 -11.49 -0.04
CA ILE A 454 -13.57 -10.82 -1.29
C ILE A 454 -14.24 -9.49 -1.00
N ARG A 455 -15.13 -9.43 0.00
CA ARG A 455 -15.78 -8.18 0.40
C ARG A 455 -14.77 -7.15 0.90
N LEU A 456 -13.83 -7.55 1.76
CA LEU A 456 -12.79 -6.65 2.28
C LEU A 456 -11.90 -6.13 1.14
N MET A 457 -11.45 -7.01 0.25
CA MET A 457 -10.68 -6.64 -0.94
C MET A 457 -11.46 -5.69 -1.84
N SER A 458 -12.74 -5.98 -2.11
CA SER A 458 -13.61 -5.13 -2.93
C SER A 458 -13.75 -3.73 -2.34
N VAL A 459 -13.91 -3.61 -1.02
CA VAL A 459 -13.98 -2.30 -0.35
C VAL A 459 -12.67 -1.54 -0.54
N VAL A 460 -11.51 -2.14 -0.28
CA VAL A 460 -10.21 -1.47 -0.44
C VAL A 460 -9.96 -1.08 -1.90
N ILE A 461 -10.22 -1.99 -2.84
CA ILE A 461 -10.04 -1.71 -4.28
C ILE A 461 -10.93 -0.54 -4.72
N ASN A 462 -12.22 -0.54 -4.35
CA ASN A 462 -13.15 0.49 -4.81
C ASN A 462 -13.01 1.82 -4.08
N SER A 463 -12.61 1.83 -2.80
CA SER A 463 -12.53 3.04 -1.98
C SER A 463 -11.14 3.67 -1.93
N VAL A 464 -10.07 2.90 -2.16
CA VAL A 464 -8.68 3.37 -2.08
C VAL A 464 -8.03 3.35 -3.46
N ILE A 465 -8.03 2.23 -4.17
CA ILE A 465 -7.26 2.06 -5.42
C ILE A 465 -7.93 2.78 -6.60
N VAL A 466 -9.20 2.50 -6.85
CA VAL A 466 -9.92 3.04 -8.01
C VAL A 466 -9.94 4.59 -8.05
N PRO A 467 -10.14 5.31 -6.93
CA PRO A 467 -10.08 6.78 -6.93
C PRO A 467 -8.73 7.38 -7.31
N LEU A 468 -7.63 6.64 -7.15
CA LEU A 468 -6.27 7.09 -7.50
C LEU A 468 -5.93 6.89 -8.98
N THR A 469 -6.86 6.33 -9.75
CA THR A 469 -6.72 6.12 -11.19
C THR A 469 -7.58 7.09 -11.97
N ASP A 470 -7.09 7.51 -13.13
CA ASP A 470 -7.84 8.42 -13.99
C ASP A 470 -9.21 7.85 -14.36
N SER A 471 -10.28 8.65 -14.21
CA SER A 471 -11.67 8.24 -14.42
C SER A 471 -11.93 7.57 -15.78
N HIS A 472 -11.13 7.90 -16.80
CA HIS A 472 -11.19 7.31 -18.14
C HIS A 472 -9.88 6.63 -18.56
N GLY A 473 -8.94 6.42 -17.63
CA GLY A 473 -7.64 5.83 -17.89
C GLY A 473 -7.71 4.33 -18.20
N GLN A 474 -6.70 3.85 -18.92
CA GLN A 474 -6.53 2.42 -19.20
C GLN A 474 -6.29 1.62 -17.90
N GLY A 475 -5.51 2.16 -16.96
CA GLY A 475 -5.25 1.54 -15.66
C GLY A 475 -6.52 1.26 -14.85
N ARG A 476 -7.47 2.21 -14.80
CA ARG A 476 -8.76 2.02 -14.13
C ARG A 476 -9.57 0.87 -14.74
N ARG A 477 -9.68 0.85 -16.07
CA ARG A 477 -10.41 -0.22 -16.79
C ARG A 477 -9.77 -1.58 -16.55
N TYR A 478 -8.44 -1.63 -16.56
CA TYR A 478 -7.67 -2.82 -16.27
C TYR A 478 -7.93 -3.34 -14.85
N ILE A 479 -7.81 -2.48 -13.83
CA ILE A 479 -8.06 -2.85 -12.42
C ILE A 479 -9.47 -3.41 -12.24
N VAL A 480 -10.49 -2.73 -12.79
CA VAL A 480 -11.89 -3.19 -12.70
C VAL A 480 -12.07 -4.53 -13.41
N MET A 481 -11.50 -4.70 -14.60
CA MET A 481 -11.57 -5.94 -15.37
C MET A 481 -10.91 -7.10 -14.62
N GLN A 482 -9.68 -6.93 -14.13
CA GLN A 482 -8.95 -7.98 -13.41
C GLN A 482 -9.64 -8.36 -12.09
N THR A 483 -10.13 -7.36 -11.36
CA THR A 483 -10.87 -7.59 -10.10
C THR A 483 -12.15 -8.38 -10.35
N ASN A 484 -12.93 -8.01 -11.37
CA ASN A 484 -14.15 -8.73 -11.73
C ASN A 484 -13.85 -10.14 -12.21
N ASN A 485 -12.82 -10.34 -13.03
CA ASN A 485 -12.39 -11.67 -13.48
C ASN A 485 -12.04 -12.57 -12.30
N PHE A 486 -11.30 -12.05 -11.32
CA PHE A 486 -10.98 -12.77 -10.09
C PHE A 486 -12.24 -13.12 -9.27
N PHE A 487 -13.17 -12.18 -9.10
CA PHE A 487 -14.42 -12.44 -8.37
C PHE A 487 -15.30 -13.49 -9.07
N THR A 488 -15.43 -13.43 -10.39
CA THR A 488 -16.16 -14.44 -11.18
C THR A 488 -15.53 -15.82 -11.01
N LYS A 489 -14.20 -15.94 -11.09
CA LYS A 489 -13.50 -17.21 -10.85
C LYS A 489 -13.75 -17.77 -9.44
N CYS A 490 -13.74 -16.91 -8.43
CA CYS A 490 -14.07 -17.33 -7.05
C CYS A 490 -15.52 -17.82 -6.94
N GLU A 491 -16.47 -17.13 -7.58
CA GLU A 491 -17.88 -17.52 -7.60
C GLU A 491 -18.08 -18.89 -8.27
N GLU A 492 -17.42 -19.14 -9.41
CA GLU A 492 -17.44 -20.44 -10.10
C GLU A 492 -16.92 -21.58 -9.21
N LYS A 493 -15.81 -21.35 -8.49
CA LYS A 493 -15.25 -22.32 -7.53
C LYS A 493 -16.19 -22.54 -6.34
N ILE A 494 -16.78 -21.49 -5.77
CA ILE A 494 -17.78 -21.60 -4.70
C ILE A 494 -18.99 -22.42 -5.15
N ASN A 495 -19.51 -22.15 -6.36
CA ASN A 495 -20.62 -22.92 -6.94
C ASN A 495 -20.24 -24.39 -7.12
N SER A 496 -19.01 -24.68 -7.53
CA SER A 496 -18.49 -26.06 -7.61
C SER A 496 -18.41 -26.74 -6.23
N ILE A 497 -18.06 -26.00 -5.18
CA ILE A 497 -18.09 -26.52 -3.80
C ILE A 497 -19.52 -26.85 -3.38
N LEU A 498 -20.47 -25.95 -3.62
CA LEU A 498 -21.88 -26.15 -3.30
C LEU A 498 -22.50 -27.30 -4.08
N GLN A 499 -22.24 -27.41 -5.39
CA GLN A 499 -22.77 -28.50 -6.22
C GLN A 499 -22.31 -29.86 -5.71
N VAL A 500 -21.02 -30.03 -5.43
CA VAL A 500 -20.53 -31.30 -4.88
C VAL A 500 -21.11 -31.56 -3.48
N THR A 501 -21.42 -30.51 -2.71
CA THR A 501 -22.11 -30.68 -1.42
C THR A 501 -23.54 -31.17 -1.63
N LEU A 502 -24.26 -30.64 -2.63
CA LEU A 502 -25.58 -31.14 -3.04
C LEU A 502 -25.50 -32.61 -3.42
N ASP A 503 -24.52 -33.00 -4.26
CA ASP A 503 -24.35 -34.39 -4.70
C ASP A 503 -24.13 -35.35 -3.51
N ILE A 504 -23.34 -34.93 -2.49
CA ILE A 504 -23.13 -35.71 -1.25
C ILE A 504 -24.44 -35.86 -0.47
N VAL A 505 -25.20 -34.77 -0.31
CA VAL A 505 -26.49 -34.78 0.38
C VAL A 505 -27.48 -35.70 -0.35
N SER A 506 -27.57 -35.58 -1.68
CA SER A 506 -28.42 -36.38 -2.56
C SER A 506 -28.09 -37.87 -2.48
N ALA A 507 -26.80 -38.22 -2.55
CA ALA A 507 -26.32 -39.58 -2.38
C ALA A 507 -26.68 -40.14 -1.00
N ARG A 508 -26.51 -39.35 0.07
CA ARG A 508 -26.86 -39.78 1.42
C ARG A 508 -28.36 -39.97 1.59
N VAL A 509 -29.18 -39.05 1.10
CA VAL A 509 -30.65 -39.17 1.08
C VAL A 509 -31.05 -40.48 0.40
N THR A 510 -30.48 -40.78 -0.76
CA THR A 510 -30.75 -42.02 -1.50
C THR A 510 -30.37 -43.26 -0.68
N VAL A 511 -29.21 -43.25 -0.01
CA VAL A 511 -28.80 -44.34 0.89
C VAL A 511 -29.77 -44.50 2.06
N LEU A 512 -30.18 -43.41 2.71
CA LEU A 512 -31.12 -43.46 3.84
C LEU A 512 -32.49 -43.99 3.41
N LEU A 513 -33.03 -43.52 2.28
CA LEU A 513 -34.26 -44.03 1.69
C LEU A 513 -34.14 -45.54 1.39
N SER A 514 -33.01 -45.99 0.86
CA SER A 514 -32.80 -47.41 0.53
C SER A 514 -32.85 -48.36 1.74
N LYS A 515 -32.63 -47.86 2.95
CA LYS A 515 -32.74 -48.65 4.20
C LYS A 515 -34.19 -48.96 4.60
N GLN A 516 -35.16 -48.24 4.03
CA GLN A 516 -36.57 -48.40 4.39
C GLN A 516 -37.08 -49.80 4.00
N LYS A 517 -37.70 -50.50 4.94
CA LYS A 517 -38.12 -51.89 4.71
C LYS A 517 -39.40 -51.87 3.90
N LYS A 518 -39.52 -52.77 2.91
CA LYS A 518 -40.73 -52.91 2.08
C LYS A 518 -42.02 -53.18 2.86
N ARG A 519 -41.91 -53.63 4.11
CA ARG A 519 -43.05 -53.90 5.01
C ARG A 519 -43.45 -52.70 5.87
N ASP A 520 -42.71 -51.60 5.85
CA ASP A 520 -42.99 -50.43 6.70
C ASP A 520 -44.35 -49.79 6.38
N PHE A 521 -44.82 -49.91 5.14
CA PHE A 521 -46.17 -49.46 4.71
C PHE A 521 -47.20 -50.62 4.58
N LEU A 522 -46.88 -51.79 5.14
CA LEU A 522 -47.75 -52.96 5.23
C LEU A 522 -47.83 -53.43 6.71
N PRO A 523 -48.37 -52.60 7.61
CA PRO A 523 -48.50 -52.96 9.02
C PRO A 523 -49.38 -54.20 9.19
N LYS A 524 -49.01 -55.07 10.14
CA LYS A 524 -49.88 -56.14 10.64
C LYS A 524 -50.94 -55.55 11.59
N GLU A 525 -52.02 -56.27 11.88
CA GLU A 525 -53.17 -55.76 12.65
C GLU A 525 -52.81 -55.19 14.05
N ASP A 526 -51.68 -55.62 14.65
CA ASP A 526 -51.20 -55.13 15.97
C ASP A 526 -50.15 -53.99 15.90
N THR A 527 -49.84 -53.46 14.72
CA THR A 527 -48.77 -52.45 14.58
C THR A 527 -49.32 -51.04 14.83
N PRO A 528 -48.71 -50.23 15.74
CA PRO A 528 -49.18 -48.87 15.98
C PRO A 528 -49.03 -48.02 14.71
N THR A 529 -50.14 -47.51 14.18
CA THR A 529 -50.21 -46.72 12.95
C THR A 529 -49.92 -45.22 13.16
N HIS A 530 -49.66 -44.79 14.39
CA HIS A 530 -49.45 -43.38 14.77
C HIS A 530 -47.98 -42.97 14.95
N GLN A 531 -47.03 -43.80 14.51
CA GLN A 531 -45.60 -43.49 14.61
C GLN A 531 -44.98 -43.31 13.22
N PRO A 532 -44.11 -42.29 13.02
CA PRO A 532 -43.34 -42.16 11.79
C PRO A 532 -42.35 -43.31 11.65
N THR A 533 -41.93 -43.59 10.42
CA THR A 533 -40.94 -44.64 10.17
C THR A 533 -39.56 -44.25 10.69
N SER A 534 -38.74 -45.27 11.04
CA SER A 534 -37.35 -45.03 11.45
C SER A 534 -36.54 -44.30 10.36
N THR A 535 -36.83 -44.59 9.08
CA THR A 535 -36.20 -43.91 7.95
C THR A 535 -36.60 -42.42 7.89
N CYS A 536 -37.86 -42.09 8.20
CA CYS A 536 -38.31 -40.70 8.29
C CYS A 536 -37.55 -39.92 9.37
N LEU A 537 -37.41 -40.49 10.56
CA LEU A 537 -36.67 -39.86 11.64
C LEU A 537 -35.17 -39.69 11.30
N GLU A 538 -34.53 -40.69 10.70
CA GLU A 538 -33.13 -40.59 10.24
C GLU A 538 -32.94 -39.50 9.17
N LEU A 539 -33.86 -39.39 8.20
CA LEU A 539 -33.81 -38.38 7.15
C LEU A 539 -34.02 -36.97 7.70
N ILE A 540 -34.97 -36.79 8.63
CA ILE A 540 -35.21 -35.48 9.27
C ILE A 540 -33.98 -35.07 10.07
N SER A 541 -33.40 -35.98 10.86
CA SER A 541 -32.17 -35.71 11.61
C SER A 541 -31.04 -35.26 10.68
N PHE A 542 -30.80 -36.02 9.60
CA PHE A 542 -29.75 -35.69 8.64
C PHE A 542 -29.99 -34.36 7.92
N LEU A 543 -31.21 -34.08 7.45
CA LEU A 543 -31.52 -32.82 6.77
C LEU A 543 -31.50 -31.62 7.72
N THR A 544 -31.77 -31.84 9.02
CA THR A 544 -31.57 -30.83 10.06
C THR A 544 -30.07 -30.54 10.25
N GLU A 545 -29.21 -31.56 10.28
CA GLU A 545 -27.75 -31.37 10.31
C GLU A 545 -27.24 -30.59 9.09
N VAL A 546 -27.77 -30.87 7.90
CA VAL A 546 -27.46 -30.12 6.66
C VAL A 546 -27.88 -28.66 6.78
N HIS A 547 -29.11 -28.42 7.26
CA HIS A 547 -29.62 -27.07 7.50
C HIS A 547 -28.74 -26.30 8.48
N ASP A 548 -28.43 -26.90 9.64
CA ASP A 548 -27.69 -26.24 10.70
C ASP A 548 -26.25 -25.94 10.28
N ALA A 549 -25.59 -26.88 9.57
CA ALA A 549 -24.29 -26.62 8.98
C ALA A 549 -24.34 -25.49 7.95
N GLY A 550 -25.35 -25.50 7.07
CA GLY A 550 -25.59 -24.42 6.12
C GLY A 550 -25.80 -23.08 6.81
N ALA A 551 -26.61 -23.01 7.86
CA ALA A 551 -26.93 -21.79 8.60
C ALA A 551 -25.71 -21.20 9.32
N ILE A 552 -24.78 -22.05 9.77
CA ILE A 552 -23.53 -21.60 10.39
C ILE A 552 -22.57 -21.02 9.35
N PHE A 553 -22.43 -21.67 8.20
CA PHE A 553 -21.35 -21.36 7.24
C PHE A 553 -21.78 -20.52 6.04
N LEU A 554 -23.03 -20.54 5.61
CA LEU A 554 -23.50 -19.81 4.43
C LEU A 554 -24.19 -18.49 4.82
N ILE A 555 -24.12 -17.51 3.92
CA ILE A 555 -24.88 -16.26 4.04
C ILE A 555 -26.34 -16.56 3.68
N GLU A 556 -27.29 -15.85 4.30
CA GLU A 556 -28.74 -16.12 4.19
C GLU A 556 -29.23 -16.34 2.75
N GLN A 557 -28.81 -15.50 1.79
CA GLN A 557 -29.24 -15.63 0.40
C GLN A 557 -28.72 -16.92 -0.25
N THR A 558 -27.44 -17.22 -0.08
CA THR A 558 -26.81 -18.46 -0.56
C THR A 558 -27.40 -19.69 0.13
N LEU A 559 -27.70 -19.58 1.42
CA LEU A 559 -28.35 -20.65 2.19
C LEU A 559 -29.73 -20.98 1.63
N LYS A 560 -30.57 -19.97 1.35
CA LYS A 560 -31.91 -20.18 0.78
C LYS A 560 -31.84 -20.89 -0.56
N GLN A 561 -30.93 -20.49 -1.44
CA GLN A 561 -30.73 -21.14 -2.74
C GLN A 561 -30.24 -22.59 -2.57
N PHE A 562 -29.25 -22.81 -1.71
CA PHE A 562 -28.74 -24.16 -1.41
C PHE A 562 -29.84 -25.08 -0.87
N LEU A 563 -30.59 -24.64 0.14
CA LEU A 563 -31.69 -25.41 0.74
C LEU A 563 -32.85 -25.64 -0.23
N PHE A 564 -33.13 -24.69 -1.12
CA PHE A 564 -34.11 -24.89 -2.20
C PHE A 564 -33.71 -26.08 -3.07
N HIS A 565 -32.46 -26.14 -3.54
CA HIS A 565 -31.97 -27.26 -4.35
C HIS A 565 -31.96 -28.58 -3.57
N VAL A 566 -31.47 -28.59 -2.32
CA VAL A 566 -31.55 -29.78 -1.43
C VAL A 566 -32.99 -30.28 -1.31
N GLY A 567 -33.93 -29.37 -1.07
CA GLY A 567 -35.34 -29.72 -0.90
C GLY A 567 -35.97 -30.29 -2.16
N ILE A 568 -35.69 -29.71 -3.34
CA ILE A 568 -36.19 -30.21 -4.63
C ILE A 568 -35.63 -31.60 -4.91
N GLU A 569 -34.33 -31.82 -4.76
CA GLU A 569 -33.73 -33.14 -4.95
C GLU A 569 -34.27 -34.18 -3.96
N PHE A 570 -34.44 -33.79 -2.69
CA PHE A 570 -35.07 -34.65 -1.69
C PHE A 570 -36.50 -35.03 -2.08
N ARG A 571 -37.32 -34.06 -2.50
CA ARG A 571 -38.68 -34.29 -2.98
C ARG A 571 -38.70 -35.29 -4.13
N ASP A 572 -37.86 -35.08 -5.13
CA ASP A 572 -37.85 -35.90 -6.33
C ASP A 572 -37.36 -37.32 -6.02
N ALA A 573 -36.34 -37.45 -5.17
CA ALA A 573 -35.88 -38.75 -4.65
C ALA A 573 -36.98 -39.48 -3.85
N LEU A 574 -37.74 -38.74 -3.04
CA LEU A 574 -38.85 -39.27 -2.25
C LEU A 574 -39.99 -39.77 -3.15
N LEU A 575 -40.40 -38.96 -4.12
CA LEU A 575 -41.45 -39.33 -5.09
C LEU A 575 -41.05 -40.60 -5.87
N GLU A 576 -39.81 -40.69 -6.33
CA GLU A 576 -39.31 -41.88 -7.04
C GLU A 576 -39.19 -43.10 -6.10
N HIS A 577 -38.83 -42.89 -4.83
CA HIS A 577 -38.79 -43.94 -3.82
C HIS A 577 -40.16 -44.56 -3.57
N LEU A 578 -41.22 -43.74 -3.47
CA LEU A 578 -42.59 -44.22 -3.21
C LEU A 578 -43.11 -45.18 -4.28
N LYS A 579 -42.67 -45.04 -5.53
CA LYS A 579 -43.03 -45.95 -6.63
C LYS A 579 -42.52 -47.39 -6.41
N LYS A 580 -41.58 -47.61 -5.49
CA LYS A 580 -40.97 -48.92 -5.23
C LYS A 580 -41.70 -49.73 -4.16
N PHE A 581 -42.69 -49.14 -3.47
CA PHE A 581 -43.40 -49.75 -2.36
C PHE A 581 -44.80 -50.21 -2.75
N THR A 582 -45.37 -51.08 -1.93
CA THR A 582 -46.80 -51.39 -1.95
C THR A 582 -47.38 -50.92 -0.63
N VAL A 583 -48.47 -50.16 -0.67
CA VAL A 583 -49.02 -49.45 0.49
C VAL A 583 -50.45 -49.92 0.74
N SER A 584 -50.72 -50.35 1.96
CA SER A 584 -52.09 -50.64 2.43
C SER A 584 -52.79 -49.38 2.92
N VAL A 585 -54.12 -49.39 3.09
CA VAL A 585 -54.85 -48.23 3.63
C VAL A 585 -54.33 -47.83 5.03
N ALA A 586 -54.06 -48.82 5.90
CA ALA A 586 -53.44 -48.59 7.20
C ALA A 586 -52.00 -48.06 7.08
N GLY A 587 -51.21 -48.58 6.14
CA GLY A 587 -49.87 -48.07 5.83
C GLY A 587 -49.86 -46.69 5.17
N GLY A 588 -50.95 -46.31 4.48
CA GLY A 588 -51.16 -44.98 3.93
C GLY A 588 -51.28 -43.93 5.04
N SER A 589 -51.80 -44.30 6.21
CA SER A 589 -51.81 -43.40 7.38
C SER A 589 -50.40 -43.15 7.92
N ILE A 590 -49.55 -44.19 7.97
CA ILE A 590 -48.13 -44.05 8.34
C ILE A 590 -47.39 -43.18 7.32
N LEU A 591 -47.63 -43.42 6.03
CA LEU A 591 -47.08 -42.63 4.94
C LEU A 591 -47.47 -41.15 5.04
N SER A 592 -48.73 -40.85 5.32
CA SER A 592 -49.21 -39.47 5.52
C SER A 592 -48.54 -38.80 6.71
N MET A 593 -48.23 -39.53 7.77
CA MET A 593 -47.46 -39.01 8.90
C MET A 593 -46.02 -38.69 8.50
N ASP A 594 -45.34 -39.58 7.78
CA ASP A 594 -43.99 -39.34 7.26
C ASP A 594 -43.97 -38.10 6.36
N MET A 595 -44.93 -37.97 5.42
CA MET A 595 -45.03 -36.81 4.53
C MET A 595 -45.30 -35.51 5.28
N ALA A 596 -46.21 -35.54 6.26
CA ALA A 596 -46.49 -34.37 7.09
C ALA A 596 -45.24 -33.91 7.86
N ASN A 597 -44.44 -34.85 8.37
CA ASN A 597 -43.19 -34.52 9.07
C ASN A 597 -42.12 -33.95 8.11
N TYR A 598 -41.97 -34.50 6.91
CA TYR A 598 -41.08 -33.94 5.90
C TYR A 598 -41.51 -32.53 5.47
N THR A 599 -42.79 -32.31 5.21
CA THR A 599 -43.32 -30.98 4.87
C THR A 599 -43.14 -30.00 6.02
N LYS A 600 -43.38 -30.42 7.27
CA LYS A 600 -43.16 -29.57 8.44
C LYS A 600 -41.69 -29.11 8.54
N MET A 601 -40.74 -30.02 8.32
CA MET A 601 -39.32 -29.70 8.30
C MET A 601 -38.98 -28.72 7.16
N VAL A 602 -39.44 -28.98 5.94
CA VAL A 602 -39.19 -28.10 4.78
C VAL A 602 -39.81 -26.71 4.99
N ASN A 603 -41.03 -26.63 5.52
CA ASN A 603 -41.69 -25.36 5.82
C ASN A 603 -40.93 -24.55 6.87
N SER A 604 -40.22 -25.21 7.79
CA SER A 604 -39.40 -24.54 8.81
C SER A 604 -38.21 -23.78 8.23
N TRP A 605 -37.79 -24.10 6.99
CA TRP A 605 -36.71 -23.38 6.30
C TRP A 605 -37.16 -22.00 5.76
N GLY A 606 -38.46 -21.70 5.76
CA GLY A 606 -38.98 -20.39 5.37
C GLY A 606 -38.88 -20.06 3.87
N ILE A 607 -38.87 -21.08 3.01
CA ILE A 607 -38.79 -20.93 1.54
C ILE A 607 -40.17 -21.22 0.94
N SER A 608 -40.85 -20.18 0.43
CA SER A 608 -42.24 -20.28 -0.04
C SER A 608 -42.37 -21.18 -1.26
N GLU A 609 -41.49 -20.99 -2.23
CA GLU A 609 -41.45 -21.73 -3.50
C GLU A 609 -41.23 -23.23 -3.26
N LEU A 610 -40.40 -23.56 -2.26
CA LEU A 610 -40.16 -24.93 -1.85
C LEU A 610 -41.36 -25.54 -1.12
N SER A 611 -42.02 -24.75 -0.27
CA SER A 611 -43.22 -25.18 0.45
C SER A 611 -44.35 -25.53 -0.52
N GLU A 612 -44.57 -24.69 -1.54
CA GLU A 612 -45.50 -24.94 -2.64
C GLU A 612 -45.13 -26.21 -3.42
N ALA A 613 -43.84 -26.38 -3.72
CA ALA A 613 -43.31 -27.55 -4.40
C ALA A 613 -43.52 -28.87 -3.63
N PHE A 614 -43.68 -28.83 -2.30
CA PHE A 614 -43.93 -29.98 -1.44
C PHE A 614 -45.42 -30.31 -1.24
N VAL A 615 -46.36 -29.46 -1.65
CA VAL A 615 -47.81 -29.72 -1.50
C VAL A 615 -48.21 -31.04 -2.18
N ILE A 616 -47.64 -31.33 -3.36
CA ILE A 616 -47.88 -32.57 -4.11
C ILE A 616 -47.54 -33.83 -3.31
N VAL A 617 -46.58 -33.75 -2.39
CA VAL A 617 -46.16 -34.89 -1.55
C VAL A 617 -47.25 -35.26 -0.56
N ASN A 618 -47.92 -34.27 0.05
CA ASN A 618 -49.03 -34.51 0.98
C ASN A 618 -50.28 -34.99 0.25
N ASP A 619 -50.60 -34.38 -0.90
CA ASP A 619 -51.76 -34.79 -1.70
C ASP A 619 -51.63 -36.25 -2.14
N LEU A 620 -50.41 -36.64 -2.53
CA LEU A 620 -50.08 -38.01 -2.92
C LEU A 620 -50.16 -38.99 -1.74
N ALA A 621 -49.77 -38.58 -0.53
CA ALA A 621 -50.00 -39.38 0.67
C ALA A 621 -51.49 -39.57 0.97
N GLY A 622 -52.29 -38.51 0.78
CA GLY A 622 -53.75 -38.55 0.85
C GLY A 622 -54.36 -39.58 -0.09
N ILE A 623 -53.83 -39.71 -1.32
CA ILE A 623 -54.23 -40.78 -2.25
C ILE A 623 -53.97 -42.16 -1.66
N PHE A 624 -52.89 -42.41 -0.93
CA PHE A 624 -52.62 -43.74 -0.36
C PHE A 624 -53.44 -44.04 0.90
N ALA A 625 -53.79 -43.02 1.69
CA ALA A 625 -54.56 -43.17 2.93
C ALA A 625 -56.08 -43.23 2.72
N ALA A 626 -56.60 -42.67 1.62
CA ALA A 626 -58.04 -42.59 1.38
C ALA A 626 -58.69 -43.93 0.99
N GLU A 627 -59.99 -44.08 1.27
CA GLU A 627 -60.79 -45.19 0.72
C GLU A 627 -60.94 -45.09 -0.80
N LEU A 628 -61.10 -46.24 -1.47
CA LEU A 628 -61.11 -46.35 -2.94
C LEU A 628 -62.17 -45.44 -3.61
N ALA A 629 -63.29 -45.19 -2.94
CA ALA A 629 -64.36 -44.33 -3.43
C ALA A 629 -63.96 -42.85 -3.54
N MET A 630 -63.08 -42.38 -2.64
CA MET A 630 -62.68 -40.98 -2.52
C MET A 630 -61.49 -40.60 -3.41
N VAL A 631 -60.70 -41.59 -3.85
CA VAL A 631 -59.51 -41.39 -4.69
C VAL A 631 -59.81 -40.59 -5.97
N ASN A 632 -60.98 -40.81 -6.58
CA ASN A 632 -61.39 -40.09 -7.80
C ASN A 632 -61.60 -38.59 -7.59
N SER A 633 -62.03 -38.16 -6.39
CA SER A 633 -62.17 -36.73 -6.07
C SER A 633 -60.80 -36.11 -5.85
N LEU A 634 -59.97 -36.77 -5.03
CA LEU A 634 -58.64 -36.30 -4.66
C LEU A 634 -57.71 -36.13 -5.86
N VAL A 635 -57.79 -37.03 -6.85
CA VAL A 635 -56.99 -36.92 -8.09
C VAL A 635 -57.39 -35.70 -8.94
N LYS A 636 -58.63 -35.21 -8.81
CA LYS A 636 -59.15 -34.05 -9.56
C LYS A 636 -58.97 -32.73 -8.82
N GLU A 637 -58.47 -32.76 -7.59
CA GLU A 637 -58.27 -31.60 -6.74
C GLU A 637 -56.78 -31.22 -6.66
N GLY A 638 -56.51 -29.96 -6.31
CA GLY A 638 -55.16 -29.49 -6.00
C GLY A 638 -54.08 -29.68 -7.10
N PRO A 639 -52.80 -29.72 -6.70
CA PRO A 639 -51.65 -30.05 -7.55
C PRO A 639 -51.75 -31.36 -8.35
N LEU A 640 -52.47 -32.36 -7.85
CA LEU A 640 -52.63 -33.65 -8.51
C LEU A 640 -53.38 -33.54 -9.85
N SER A 641 -54.35 -32.63 -9.94
CA SER A 641 -55.11 -32.36 -11.17
C SER A 641 -54.23 -31.91 -12.35
N LYS A 642 -53.08 -31.31 -12.06
CA LYS A 642 -52.10 -30.82 -13.04
C LYS A 642 -51.06 -31.89 -13.43
N THR A 643 -51.05 -33.03 -12.74
CA THR A 643 -50.09 -34.11 -12.97
C THR A 643 -50.55 -35.00 -14.13
N LYS A 644 -49.62 -35.43 -14.99
CA LYS A 644 -49.97 -36.25 -16.17
C LYS A 644 -50.61 -37.58 -15.72
N PRO A 645 -51.73 -38.02 -16.36
CA PRO A 645 -52.47 -39.23 -15.95
C PRO A 645 -51.63 -40.51 -15.86
N PHE A 646 -50.61 -40.67 -16.72
CA PHE A 646 -49.74 -41.86 -16.68
C PHE A 646 -48.87 -41.92 -15.41
N ILE A 647 -48.47 -40.76 -14.86
CA ILE A 647 -47.67 -40.66 -13.63
C ILE A 647 -48.54 -41.04 -12.43
N LEU A 648 -49.75 -40.50 -12.35
CA LEU A 648 -50.71 -40.82 -11.28
C LEU A 648 -51.09 -42.31 -11.29
N LYS A 649 -51.23 -42.90 -12.47
CA LYS A 649 -51.45 -44.35 -12.64
C LYS A 649 -50.32 -45.18 -12.03
N GLU A 650 -49.08 -44.73 -12.14
CA GLU A 650 -47.91 -45.42 -11.56
C GLU A 650 -48.02 -45.48 -10.03
N TYR A 651 -48.35 -44.37 -9.36
CA TYR A 651 -48.56 -44.32 -7.91
C TYR A 651 -49.78 -45.11 -7.46
N LEU A 652 -50.92 -44.99 -8.15
CA LEU A 652 -52.14 -45.72 -7.80
C LEU A 652 -51.94 -47.24 -7.89
N SER A 653 -51.12 -47.72 -8.83
CA SER A 653 -50.80 -49.15 -8.96
C SER A 653 -50.04 -49.73 -7.75
N LYS A 654 -49.56 -48.88 -6.85
CA LYS A 654 -48.84 -49.26 -5.64
C LYS A 654 -49.74 -49.45 -4.43
N ARG A 655 -51.03 -49.11 -4.53
CA ARG A 655 -52.00 -49.42 -3.48
C ARG A 655 -52.30 -50.92 -3.45
N SER A 656 -52.35 -51.53 -2.27
CA SER A 656 -52.59 -52.97 -2.13
C SER A 656 -54.01 -53.40 -2.53
N ASP A 657 -54.98 -52.50 -2.43
CA ASP A 657 -56.40 -52.70 -2.74
C ASP A 657 -56.77 -52.33 -4.19
N TYR A 658 -55.82 -51.81 -4.96
CA TYR A 658 -56.08 -51.28 -6.30
C TYR A 658 -55.70 -52.26 -7.42
N GLN A 659 -56.69 -52.95 -7.98
CA GLN A 659 -56.50 -53.92 -9.07
C GLN A 659 -56.43 -53.25 -10.46
N GLY A 660 -55.59 -53.78 -11.35
CA GLY A 660 -55.26 -53.23 -12.67
C GLY A 660 -56.45 -52.88 -13.60
N GLY A 661 -57.59 -53.56 -13.44
CA GLY A 661 -58.82 -53.29 -14.19
C GLY A 661 -59.54 -51.99 -13.79
N THR A 662 -59.44 -51.58 -12.53
CA THR A 662 -60.04 -50.34 -11.99
C THR A 662 -59.24 -49.11 -12.44
N VAL A 663 -57.92 -49.25 -12.54
CA VAL A 663 -56.98 -48.25 -13.05
C VAL A 663 -57.38 -47.74 -14.45
N ASN A 664 -57.66 -48.67 -15.37
CA ASN A 664 -57.95 -48.31 -16.77
C ASN A 664 -59.34 -47.67 -16.92
N LYS A 665 -60.32 -48.04 -16.08
CA LYS A 665 -61.67 -47.46 -16.12
C LYS A 665 -61.72 -46.03 -15.59
N MET A 666 -60.98 -45.70 -14.53
CA MET A 666 -60.92 -44.33 -13.98
C MET A 666 -60.39 -43.32 -15.02
N PHE A 667 -59.27 -43.62 -15.67
CA PHE A 667 -58.64 -42.69 -16.63
C PHE A 667 -59.26 -42.74 -18.04
N ALA A 668 -59.90 -43.85 -18.44
CA ALA A 668 -60.64 -43.92 -19.71
C ALA A 668 -61.93 -43.07 -19.68
N ALA A 669 -62.56 -42.94 -18.51
CA ALA A 669 -63.71 -42.04 -18.33
C ALA A 669 -63.31 -40.57 -18.52
N THR A 670 -62.10 -40.19 -18.09
CA THR A 670 -61.58 -38.81 -18.23
C THR A 670 -61.29 -38.44 -19.68
N ASN A 671 -60.71 -39.35 -20.48
CA ASN A 671 -60.48 -39.12 -21.91
C ASN A 671 -61.77 -39.02 -22.73
N LYS A 672 -62.83 -39.75 -22.34
CA LYS A 672 -64.16 -39.61 -22.98
C LYS A 672 -64.79 -38.24 -22.73
N ILE A 673 -64.58 -37.65 -21.55
CA ILE A 673 -65.15 -36.34 -21.21
C ILE A 673 -64.41 -35.19 -21.92
N GLN A 674 -63.09 -35.29 -22.12
CA GLN A 674 -62.35 -34.30 -22.92
C GLN A 674 -62.69 -34.38 -24.43
N ALA A 675 -62.95 -35.56 -24.97
CA ALA A 675 -63.39 -35.72 -26.35
C ALA A 675 -64.84 -35.25 -26.60
N LEU A 676 -65.70 -35.29 -25.56
CA LEU A 676 -67.08 -34.79 -25.61
C LEU A 676 -67.21 -33.28 -25.33
N GLY A 677 -66.13 -32.60 -24.91
CA GLY A 677 -66.08 -31.13 -24.76
C GLY A 677 -65.47 -30.39 -25.94
N MET A 678 -65.08 -31.11 -27.02
CA MET A 678 -64.62 -30.55 -28.30
C MET A 678 -65.51 -30.95 -29.48
N MET A 679 -66.76 -31.34 -29.21
CA MET A 679 -67.90 -31.26 -30.13
C MET A 679 -68.88 -30.24 -29.56
#